data_AF-A0A497PK12-F1
#
_entry.id   AF-A0A497PK12-F1
#
_cell.length_a   1.000
_cell.length_b   1.000
_cell.length_c   1.000
_cell.angle_alpha   90.00
_cell.angle_beta   90.00
_cell.angle_gamma   90.00
#
_symmetry.space_group_name_H-M   'P 1'
#
loop_
_entity.id
_entity.type
_entity.pdbx_description
1 polymer ?
#
loop_
_entity_poly.entity_id
_entity_poly.type
_entity_poly.pdbx_seq_one_letter_code
_entity_poly.pdbx_strand_id
1 'polypeptide(L)'
;MDENEVVYKLKRLKDELRRAMLLLPLYERGERADKTVDSMNRVCSLLFKDMVYPEIWDEGILLQLERLFQTISPNESHWGEHLKRIGERTTLVKQVNDFFFAFIDKDSSADEILECLSLLIDIPDTAAAELRSTQQLSQIRRSKEPTHMKIKSFVNYLTHDLSLNLGKKEEGIRAVFAWLEERESSAGPNALLVHKVYGSGTAVPLQIQLHDGNGGIKCLVPGCEHFEKAIERAKEALIAVNLIRQTRDVAFSLNITEAQYLGDSIALAAAMGMYAKEQGIPIDPYTAFTGNVNLEGEKYRITAIKGIDAKLEAARLAGCRRVFVPQENQPEITPDNSHGLNIHPVNTILDVLQGMQKPNDPLPEESLQERKICLLRSYCTQNGWHLSEPRSIQAALQFTISPPHPPELTVNIYNTGSHTPKKTDNPDLQKLLDGLNKLDQLRIPIQSINENLLVKDEATRTFIQKALDALNPTSQKSEQYCKFSYTFQAENEKVIIKQYDSGKLIFQGRAGELYHKILSTVVTTYNRNHPGANLSVDEYIKFEIQDQASTKRALEKTVLQTIAFPHIGTDESGKGDYFGPMVVAGVWTDESQKNKLENLGVRDSKQLSDKRCRELAGRIRELCRGRYHVVELSPAKYNTLYEDFKKEGKNLNHLLAWGHARAIESLLEKRTCSCAIADQFGDEHYILSKLMDKGKKVELVQTHKG
;
A
#
# COMPACT_ATOMS: atom_id res chain seq x y z
N MET A 1 -39.05 15.02 -0.05
CA MET A 1 -39.36 13.67 0.49
C MET A 1 -38.58 13.49 1.77
N ASP A 2 -39.04 12.66 2.70
CA ASP A 2 -38.20 12.21 3.81
C ASP A 2 -36.99 11.43 3.26
N GLU A 3 -35.80 11.58 3.85
CA GLU A 3 -34.57 10.91 3.39
C GLU A 3 -34.75 9.39 3.33
N ASN A 4 -35.46 8.81 4.30
CA ASN A 4 -35.76 7.37 4.31
C ASN A 4 -36.66 6.94 3.14
N GLU A 5 -37.57 7.82 2.72
CA GLU A 5 -38.46 7.57 1.58
C GLU A 5 -37.70 7.62 0.26
N VAL A 6 -36.75 8.55 0.11
CA VAL A 6 -35.86 8.64 -1.07
C VAL A 6 -35.04 7.37 -1.22
N VAL A 7 -34.37 6.93 -0.14
CA VAL A 7 -33.55 5.71 -0.13
C VAL A 7 -34.37 4.48 -0.51
N TYR A 8 -35.57 4.34 0.06
CA TYR A 8 -36.46 3.22 -0.26
C TYR A 8 -36.87 3.21 -1.74
N LYS A 9 -37.27 4.36 -2.29
CA LYS A 9 -37.68 4.46 -3.71
C LYS A 9 -36.51 4.24 -4.66
N LEU A 10 -35.32 4.75 -4.35
CA LEU A 10 -34.10 4.50 -5.12
C LEU A 10 -33.73 3.01 -5.12
N LYS A 11 -33.87 2.32 -3.98
CA LYS A 11 -33.65 0.86 -3.92
C LYS A 11 -34.62 0.11 -4.83
N ARG A 12 -35.91 0.46 -4.79
CA ARG A 12 -36.93 -0.14 -5.68
C ARG A 12 -36.64 0.15 -7.16
N LEU A 13 -36.21 1.36 -7.48
CA LEU A 13 -35.81 1.73 -8.84
C LEU A 13 -34.64 0.89 -9.31
N LYS A 14 -33.59 0.72 -8.50
CA LYS A 14 -32.43 -0.13 -8.82
C LYS A 14 -32.85 -1.57 -9.11
N ASP A 15 -33.78 -2.13 -8.31
CA ASP A 15 -34.25 -3.50 -8.50
C ASP A 15 -35.09 -3.66 -9.78
N GLU A 16 -36.04 -2.76 -10.06
CA GLU A 16 -36.83 -2.82 -11.30
C GLU A 16 -35.99 -2.52 -12.55
N LEU A 17 -35.03 -1.59 -12.45
CA LEU A 17 -34.10 -1.30 -13.54
C LEU A 17 -33.22 -2.52 -13.85
N ARG A 18 -32.68 -3.19 -12.82
CA ARG A 18 -31.92 -4.43 -12.99
C ARG A 18 -32.73 -5.49 -13.75
N ARG A 19 -34.01 -5.68 -13.38
CA ARG A 19 -34.90 -6.61 -14.09
C ARG A 19 -35.13 -6.23 -15.55
N ALA A 20 -35.39 -4.94 -15.81
CA ALA A 20 -35.56 -4.45 -17.17
C ALA A 20 -34.30 -4.70 -18.02
N MET A 21 -33.11 -4.43 -17.47
CA MET A 21 -31.84 -4.68 -18.14
C MET A 21 -31.57 -6.17 -18.41
N LEU A 22 -31.96 -7.08 -17.50
CA LEU A 22 -31.86 -8.52 -17.73
C LEU A 22 -32.79 -9.02 -18.86
N LEU A 23 -33.95 -8.40 -19.02
CA LEU A 23 -34.93 -8.74 -20.07
C LEU A 23 -34.62 -8.08 -21.41
N LEU A 24 -33.79 -7.02 -21.43
CA LEU A 24 -33.51 -6.23 -22.62
C LEU A 24 -32.94 -7.04 -23.79
N PRO A 25 -31.97 -7.97 -23.62
CA PRO A 25 -31.47 -8.77 -24.74
C PRO A 25 -32.50 -9.73 -25.33
N LEU A 26 -33.47 -10.18 -24.54
CA LEU A 26 -34.58 -10.99 -25.04
C LEU A 26 -35.51 -10.13 -25.90
N TYR A 27 -35.80 -8.92 -25.44
CA TYR A 27 -36.58 -7.95 -26.21
C TYR A 27 -35.93 -7.63 -27.57
N GLU A 28 -34.62 -7.40 -27.59
CA GLU A 28 -33.85 -7.16 -28.83
C GLU A 28 -33.91 -8.35 -29.81
N ARG A 29 -34.12 -9.57 -29.30
CA ARG A 29 -34.37 -10.78 -30.11
C ARG A 29 -35.85 -11.00 -30.48
N GLY A 30 -36.74 -10.10 -30.09
CA GLY A 30 -38.19 -10.21 -30.31
C GLY A 30 -38.91 -11.14 -29.32
N GLU A 31 -38.27 -11.48 -28.19
CA GLU A 31 -38.81 -12.37 -27.16
C GLU A 31 -39.27 -11.58 -25.91
N ARG A 32 -40.28 -12.11 -25.20
CA ARG A 32 -40.77 -11.58 -23.90
C ARG A 32 -41.13 -10.08 -23.90
N ALA A 33 -41.57 -9.53 -25.02
CA ALA A 33 -41.86 -8.10 -25.18
C ALA A 33 -42.74 -7.52 -24.06
N ASP A 34 -43.85 -8.19 -23.73
CA ASP A 34 -44.78 -7.75 -22.69
C ASP A 34 -44.12 -7.59 -21.31
N LYS A 35 -43.20 -8.50 -20.95
CA LYS A 35 -42.51 -8.47 -19.65
C LYS A 35 -41.49 -7.35 -19.56
N THR A 36 -40.77 -7.10 -20.66
CA THR A 36 -39.79 -6.02 -20.74
C THR A 36 -40.49 -4.66 -20.71
N VAL A 37 -41.60 -4.51 -21.44
CA VAL A 37 -42.42 -3.29 -21.44
C VAL A 37 -43.07 -3.05 -20.08
N ASP A 38 -43.60 -4.07 -19.40
CA ASP A 38 -44.13 -3.93 -18.03
C ASP A 38 -43.04 -3.46 -17.04
N SER A 39 -41.86 -4.07 -17.11
CA SER A 39 -40.72 -3.65 -16.27
C SER A 39 -40.31 -2.19 -16.56
N MET A 40 -40.26 -1.80 -17.85
CA MET A 40 -39.99 -0.43 -18.27
C MET A 40 -41.04 0.56 -17.75
N ASN A 41 -42.33 0.20 -17.79
CA ASN A 41 -43.41 1.05 -17.28
C ASN A 41 -43.29 1.28 -15.76
N ARG A 42 -42.86 0.26 -15.00
CA ARG A 42 -42.58 0.39 -13.56
C ARG A 42 -41.40 1.32 -13.30
N VAL A 43 -40.33 1.20 -14.08
CA VAL A 43 -39.17 2.12 -14.04
C VAL A 43 -39.63 3.55 -14.30
N CYS A 44 -40.40 3.80 -15.37
CA CYS A 44 -40.93 5.13 -15.69
C CYS A 44 -41.86 5.67 -14.59
N SER A 45 -42.69 4.81 -13.98
CA SER A 45 -43.54 5.22 -12.86
C SER A 45 -42.72 5.70 -11.66
N LEU A 46 -41.70 4.94 -11.25
CA LEU A 46 -40.81 5.32 -10.15
C LEU A 46 -40.02 6.60 -10.49
N LEU A 47 -39.52 6.73 -11.71
CA LEU A 47 -38.77 7.92 -12.12
C LEU A 47 -39.63 9.17 -12.10
N PHE A 48 -40.76 9.15 -12.81
CA PHE A 48 -41.48 10.36 -13.16
C PHE A 48 -42.71 10.62 -12.30
N LYS A 49 -43.47 9.58 -11.93
CA LYS A 49 -44.64 9.76 -11.04
C LYS A 49 -44.22 9.91 -9.59
N ASP A 50 -43.26 9.10 -9.15
CA ASP A 50 -42.75 9.16 -7.78
C ASP A 50 -41.61 10.19 -7.62
N MET A 51 -41.28 10.93 -8.68
CA MET A 51 -40.29 12.02 -8.72
C MET A 51 -38.92 11.62 -8.17
N VAL A 52 -38.46 10.40 -8.48
CA VAL A 52 -37.14 9.91 -8.05
C VAL A 52 -36.03 10.46 -8.94
N TYR A 53 -36.31 10.77 -10.20
CA TYR A 53 -35.28 11.20 -11.16
C TYR A 53 -34.41 12.38 -10.69
N PRO A 54 -34.89 13.41 -9.94
CA PRO A 54 -34.06 14.53 -9.49
C PRO A 54 -32.93 14.11 -8.53
N GLU A 55 -33.08 12.98 -7.84
CA GLU A 55 -32.15 12.47 -6.82
C GLU A 55 -31.07 11.53 -7.39
N ILE A 56 -31.13 11.21 -8.70
CA ILE A 56 -30.23 10.24 -9.32
C ILE A 56 -28.93 10.93 -9.74
N TRP A 57 -27.87 10.69 -8.98
CA TRP A 57 -26.49 11.09 -9.28
C TRP A 57 -25.55 9.90 -9.54
N ASP A 58 -26.08 8.69 -9.44
CA ASP A 58 -25.40 7.44 -9.75
C ASP A 58 -25.28 7.26 -11.27
N GLU A 59 -24.06 7.39 -11.79
CA GLU A 59 -23.78 7.23 -13.23
C GLU A 59 -24.24 5.88 -13.77
N GLY A 60 -24.08 4.80 -12.99
CA GLY A 60 -24.46 3.47 -13.43
C GLY A 60 -25.97 3.33 -13.62
N ILE A 61 -26.77 3.99 -12.78
CA ILE A 61 -28.22 4.07 -12.99
C ILE A 61 -28.53 4.87 -14.26
N LEU A 62 -27.90 6.04 -14.43
CA LEU A 62 -28.16 6.93 -15.56
C LEU A 62 -27.81 6.28 -16.91
N LEU A 63 -26.67 5.57 -16.99
CA LEU A 63 -26.26 4.85 -18.20
C LEU A 63 -27.16 3.66 -18.52
N GLN A 64 -27.64 2.93 -17.50
CA GLN A 64 -28.62 1.86 -17.71
C GLN A 64 -29.98 2.41 -18.17
N LEU A 65 -30.42 3.54 -17.63
CA LEU A 65 -31.63 4.22 -18.10
C LEU A 65 -31.49 4.69 -19.55
N GLU A 66 -30.35 5.29 -19.89
CA GLU A 66 -30.05 5.69 -21.26
C GLU A 66 -30.07 4.49 -22.22
N ARG A 67 -29.38 3.39 -21.88
CA ARG A 67 -29.40 2.15 -22.68
C ARG A 67 -30.81 1.58 -22.83
N LEU A 68 -31.60 1.57 -21.77
CA LEU A 68 -32.98 1.09 -21.80
C LEU A 68 -33.87 1.96 -22.70
N PHE A 69 -33.76 3.29 -22.61
CA PHE A 69 -34.58 4.24 -23.37
C PHE A 69 -34.18 4.36 -24.84
N GLN A 70 -32.92 4.08 -25.18
CA GLN A 70 -32.47 3.93 -26.56
C GLN A 70 -33.10 2.71 -27.25
N THR A 71 -33.31 1.62 -26.51
CA THR A 71 -33.95 0.40 -27.04
C THR A 71 -35.48 0.46 -26.98
N ILE A 72 -36.04 1.02 -25.91
CA ILE A 72 -37.49 1.14 -25.67
C ILE A 72 -37.80 2.57 -25.23
N SER A 73 -38.16 3.42 -26.19
CA SER A 73 -38.39 4.85 -25.93
C SER A 73 -39.65 5.07 -25.07
N PRO A 74 -39.55 5.80 -23.94
CA PRO A 74 -40.72 6.24 -23.20
C PRO A 74 -41.55 7.22 -24.03
N ASN A 75 -42.84 7.36 -23.70
CA ASN A 75 -43.72 8.27 -24.41
C ASN A 75 -43.28 9.74 -24.25
N GLU A 76 -42.68 10.32 -25.29
CA GLU A 76 -42.17 11.69 -25.30
C GLU A 76 -43.25 12.75 -25.07
N SER A 77 -44.48 12.50 -25.51
CA SER A 77 -45.61 13.43 -25.31
C SER A 77 -45.98 13.55 -23.83
N HIS A 78 -45.61 12.56 -23.00
CA HIS A 78 -45.89 12.56 -21.57
C HIS A 78 -44.67 12.94 -20.73
N TRP A 79 -43.46 12.53 -21.13
CA TRP A 79 -42.24 12.65 -20.31
C TRP A 79 -41.10 13.46 -20.91
N GLY A 80 -41.29 14.11 -22.07
CA GLY A 80 -40.21 14.75 -22.84
C GLY A 80 -39.32 15.71 -22.05
N GLU A 81 -39.89 16.57 -21.21
CA GLU A 81 -39.10 17.49 -20.38
C GLU A 81 -38.25 16.76 -19.32
N HIS A 82 -38.80 15.72 -18.69
CA HIS A 82 -38.08 14.92 -17.70
C HIS A 82 -36.95 14.11 -18.36
N LEU A 83 -37.18 13.54 -19.55
CA LEU A 83 -36.16 12.84 -20.32
C LEU A 83 -34.99 13.76 -20.69
N LYS A 84 -35.30 15.00 -21.10
CA LYS A 84 -34.28 16.01 -21.38
C LYS A 84 -33.42 16.31 -20.15
N ARG A 85 -34.05 16.53 -18.98
CA ARG A 85 -33.33 16.77 -17.72
C ARG A 85 -32.47 15.58 -17.30
N ILE A 86 -32.94 14.34 -17.49
CA ILE A 86 -32.13 13.14 -17.25
C ILE A 86 -30.91 13.14 -18.18
N GLY A 87 -31.07 13.41 -19.48
CA GLY A 87 -29.95 13.44 -20.43
C GLY A 87 -28.91 14.52 -20.13
N GLU A 88 -29.35 15.73 -19.77
CA GLU A 88 -28.47 16.82 -19.31
C GLU A 88 -27.68 16.41 -18.06
N ARG A 89 -28.33 15.74 -17.11
CA ARG A 89 -27.67 15.23 -15.90
C ARG A 89 -26.72 14.08 -16.21
N THR A 90 -27.10 13.11 -17.04
CA THR A 90 -26.21 12.02 -17.49
C THR A 90 -24.92 12.58 -18.06
N THR A 91 -25.02 13.61 -18.91
CA THR A 91 -23.87 14.30 -19.48
C THR A 91 -22.98 14.92 -18.40
N LEU A 92 -23.57 15.67 -17.45
CA LEU A 92 -22.85 16.29 -16.34
C LEU A 92 -22.15 15.24 -15.46
N VAL A 93 -22.87 14.21 -15.04
CA VAL A 93 -22.36 13.15 -14.15
C VAL A 93 -21.21 12.41 -14.81
N LYS A 94 -21.32 12.12 -16.12
CA LYS A 94 -20.23 11.51 -16.88
C LYS A 94 -19.00 12.41 -16.93
N GLN A 95 -19.15 13.68 -17.28
CA GLN A 95 -18.04 14.65 -17.31
C GLN A 95 -17.33 14.78 -15.94
N VAL A 96 -18.10 14.83 -14.84
CA VAL A 96 -17.52 14.92 -13.50
C VAL A 96 -16.74 13.66 -13.14
N ASN A 97 -17.31 12.48 -13.41
CA ASN A 97 -16.61 11.23 -13.11
C ASN A 97 -15.40 10.98 -14.04
N ASP A 98 -15.44 11.44 -15.29
CA ASP A 98 -14.29 11.37 -16.20
C ASP A 98 -13.16 12.29 -15.72
N PHE A 99 -13.50 13.49 -15.23
CA PHE A 99 -12.54 14.38 -14.57
C PHE A 99 -11.95 13.76 -13.29
N PHE A 100 -12.78 13.16 -12.43
CA PHE A 100 -12.32 12.46 -11.24
C PHE A 100 -11.42 11.28 -11.58
N PHE A 101 -11.80 10.47 -12.57
CA PHE A 101 -10.98 9.35 -13.02
C PHE A 101 -9.67 9.81 -13.63
N ALA A 102 -9.66 10.83 -14.51
CA ALA A 102 -8.44 11.40 -15.06
C ALA A 102 -7.50 11.90 -13.94
N PHE A 103 -8.03 12.41 -12.83
CA PHE A 103 -7.21 12.74 -11.67
C PHE A 103 -6.63 11.51 -10.95
N ILE A 104 -7.40 10.44 -10.76
CA ILE A 104 -6.93 9.25 -10.03
C ILE A 104 -6.03 8.36 -10.90
N ASP A 105 -6.28 8.34 -12.20
CA ASP A 105 -5.54 7.54 -13.15
C ASP A 105 -4.12 8.06 -13.23
N LYS A 106 -3.18 7.17 -12.92
CA LYS A 106 -1.78 7.55 -12.75
C LYS A 106 -1.06 7.71 -14.08
N ASP A 107 -1.62 7.10 -15.13
CA ASP A 107 -1.18 7.28 -16.50
C ASP A 107 -1.66 8.63 -17.07
N SER A 108 -2.66 9.27 -16.47
CA SER A 108 -3.19 10.52 -16.97
C SER A 108 -2.25 11.70 -16.74
N SER A 109 -1.95 12.40 -17.84
CA SER A 109 -1.14 13.61 -17.86
C SER A 109 -1.89 14.80 -17.24
N ALA A 110 -1.15 15.86 -16.87
CA ALA A 110 -1.78 17.10 -16.40
C ALA A 110 -2.68 17.73 -17.49
N ASP A 111 -2.33 17.57 -18.77
CA ASP A 111 -3.12 18.09 -19.89
C ASP A 111 -4.46 17.37 -20.04
N GLU A 112 -4.50 16.04 -19.86
CA GLU A 112 -5.75 15.27 -19.90
C GLU A 112 -6.70 15.64 -18.75
N ILE A 113 -6.14 15.91 -17.55
CA ILE A 113 -6.93 16.42 -16.42
C ILE A 113 -7.52 17.79 -16.76
N LEU A 114 -6.72 18.68 -17.35
CA LEU A 114 -7.16 20.02 -17.74
C LEU A 114 -8.23 19.97 -18.83
N GLU A 115 -8.10 19.05 -19.79
CA GLU A 115 -9.10 18.83 -20.83
C GLU A 115 -10.43 18.44 -20.20
N CYS A 116 -10.43 17.46 -19.29
CA CYS A 116 -11.65 17.04 -18.58
C CYS A 116 -12.24 18.18 -17.72
N LEU A 117 -11.38 18.94 -17.02
CA LEU A 117 -11.80 20.05 -16.18
C LEU A 117 -12.39 21.20 -17.03
N SER A 118 -11.88 21.43 -18.23
CA SER A 118 -12.33 22.51 -19.13
C SER A 118 -13.76 22.29 -19.66
N LEU A 119 -14.21 21.03 -19.70
CA LEU A 119 -15.61 20.70 -20.01
C LEU A 119 -16.56 21.09 -18.87
N LEU A 120 -16.03 21.22 -17.64
CA LEU A 120 -16.81 21.57 -16.46
C LEU A 120 -16.82 23.08 -16.22
N ILE A 121 -15.66 23.73 -16.26
CA ILE A 121 -15.48 25.12 -15.86
C ILE A 121 -14.49 25.84 -16.78
N ASP A 122 -14.57 27.17 -16.81
CA ASP A 122 -13.54 27.98 -17.43
C ASP A 122 -12.26 27.99 -16.57
N ILE A 123 -11.11 27.72 -17.19
CA ILE A 123 -9.82 27.62 -16.50
C ILE A 123 -8.93 28.79 -16.96
N PRO A 124 -8.50 29.69 -16.05
CA PRO A 124 -7.51 30.71 -16.38
C PRO A 124 -6.16 30.11 -16.77
N ASP A 125 -5.46 30.72 -17.73
CA ASP A 125 -4.14 30.27 -18.20
C ASP A 125 -3.12 30.12 -17.06
N THR A 126 -3.20 30.99 -16.05
CA THR A 126 -2.35 30.93 -14.86
C THR A 126 -2.59 29.67 -14.03
N ALA A 127 -3.84 29.28 -13.81
CA ALA A 127 -4.19 28.07 -13.08
C ALA A 127 -3.80 26.81 -13.88
N ALA A 128 -3.97 26.84 -15.20
CA ALA A 128 -3.55 25.75 -16.08
C ALA A 128 -2.02 25.58 -16.10
N ALA A 129 -1.26 26.67 -16.11
CA ALA A 129 0.21 26.63 -16.02
C ALA A 129 0.70 26.12 -14.65
N GLU A 130 0.05 26.55 -13.56
CA GLU A 130 0.35 26.07 -12.22
C GLU A 130 0.12 24.55 -12.14
N LEU A 131 -1.06 24.06 -12.54
CA LEU A 131 -1.40 22.64 -12.46
C LEU A 131 -0.42 21.71 -13.22
N ARG A 132 0.16 22.19 -14.32
CA ARG A 132 1.21 21.48 -15.09
C ARG A 132 2.57 21.44 -14.40
N SER A 133 2.89 22.46 -13.60
CA SER A 133 4.22 22.68 -13.04
C SER A 133 4.34 22.28 -11.56
N THR A 134 3.22 22.15 -10.83
CA THR A 134 3.27 21.86 -9.40
C THR A 134 3.63 20.40 -9.10
N GLN A 135 4.36 20.21 -8.00
CA GLN A 135 4.50 18.89 -7.38
C GLN A 135 3.24 18.50 -6.58
N GLN A 136 2.34 19.44 -6.28
CA GLN A 136 1.15 19.23 -5.43
C GLN A 136 0.21 18.18 -6.03
N LEU A 137 -0.07 18.25 -7.33
CA LEU A 137 -0.86 17.25 -8.05
C LEU A 137 -0.30 15.83 -7.86
N SER A 138 1.02 15.69 -8.03
CA SER A 138 1.71 14.41 -7.85
C SER A 138 1.72 13.94 -6.39
N GLN A 139 1.80 14.86 -5.42
CA GLN A 139 1.76 14.55 -4.00
C GLN A 139 0.39 14.02 -3.57
N ILE A 140 -0.70 14.69 -3.98
CA ILE A 140 -2.06 14.24 -3.66
C ILE A 140 -2.32 12.85 -4.28
N ARG A 141 -1.94 12.64 -5.54
CA ARG A 141 -2.08 11.33 -6.21
C ARG A 141 -1.32 10.20 -5.48
N ARG A 142 -0.14 10.51 -4.95
CA ARG A 142 0.76 9.57 -4.24
C ARG A 142 0.38 9.30 -2.79
N SER A 143 -0.57 10.04 -2.21
CA SER A 143 -0.99 9.79 -0.84
C SER A 143 -1.53 8.35 -0.68
N LYS A 144 -1.48 7.81 0.54
CA LYS A 144 -2.09 6.50 0.87
C LYS A 144 -3.57 6.62 1.24
N GLU A 145 -4.17 7.79 1.03
CA GLU A 145 -5.57 8.02 1.37
C GLU A 145 -6.51 7.29 0.39
N PRO A 146 -7.75 7.00 0.82
CA PRO A 146 -8.83 6.57 -0.07
C PRO A 146 -9.05 7.51 -1.26
N THR A 147 -9.67 6.99 -2.31
CA THR A 147 -9.92 7.69 -3.56
C THR A 147 -10.75 8.96 -3.36
N HIS A 148 -11.85 8.87 -2.60
CA HIS A 148 -12.68 10.04 -2.27
C HIS A 148 -11.88 11.11 -1.52
N MET A 149 -10.98 10.72 -0.60
CA MET A 149 -10.13 11.69 0.11
C MET A 149 -9.13 12.38 -0.82
N LYS A 150 -8.53 11.63 -1.76
CA LYS A 150 -7.66 12.21 -2.79
C LYS A 150 -8.40 13.21 -3.66
N ILE A 151 -9.58 12.85 -4.15
CA ILE A 151 -10.40 13.77 -4.95
C ILE A 151 -10.79 15.00 -4.13
N LYS A 152 -11.20 14.82 -2.86
CA LYS A 152 -11.53 15.94 -1.98
C LYS A 152 -10.36 16.90 -1.82
N SER A 153 -9.17 16.38 -1.55
CA SER A 153 -7.94 17.16 -1.45
C SER A 153 -7.62 17.87 -2.77
N PHE A 154 -7.83 17.22 -3.91
CA PHE A 154 -7.63 17.83 -5.22
C PHE A 154 -8.64 18.94 -5.53
N VAL A 155 -9.94 18.72 -5.29
CA VAL A 155 -10.98 19.74 -5.46
C VAL A 155 -10.74 20.93 -4.52
N ASN A 156 -10.27 20.68 -3.30
CA ASN A 156 -9.88 21.75 -2.37
C ASN A 156 -8.68 22.55 -2.92
N TYR A 157 -7.66 21.87 -3.43
CA TYR A 157 -6.52 22.52 -4.09
C TYR A 157 -6.97 23.40 -5.28
N LEU A 158 -7.85 22.90 -6.14
CA LEU A 158 -8.40 23.68 -7.26
C LEU A 158 -9.16 24.93 -6.78
N THR A 159 -9.98 24.80 -5.76
CA THR A 159 -10.88 25.88 -5.31
C THR A 159 -10.20 26.90 -4.39
N HIS A 160 -9.29 26.46 -3.52
CA HIS A 160 -8.64 27.32 -2.53
C HIS A 160 -7.29 27.84 -3.03
N ASP A 161 -6.42 26.95 -3.52
CA ASP A 161 -5.06 27.32 -3.89
C ASP A 161 -5.01 27.93 -5.30
N LEU A 162 -5.76 27.36 -6.26
CA LEU A 162 -5.88 27.90 -7.61
C LEU A 162 -7.05 28.89 -7.78
N SER A 163 -7.85 29.10 -6.74
CA SER A 163 -9.00 30.02 -6.75
C SER A 163 -9.99 29.79 -7.91
N LEU A 164 -10.16 28.54 -8.35
CA LEU A 164 -11.08 28.19 -9.43
C LEU A 164 -12.54 28.24 -8.95
N ASN A 165 -13.40 28.89 -9.73
CA ASN A 165 -14.82 28.99 -9.46
C ASN A 165 -15.58 27.85 -10.14
N LEU A 166 -16.21 26.98 -9.35
CA LEU A 166 -17.00 25.84 -9.84
C LEU A 166 -18.38 26.24 -10.42
N GLY A 167 -18.81 27.48 -10.16
CA GLY A 167 -20.00 28.10 -10.75
C GLY A 167 -21.27 27.27 -10.59
N LYS A 168 -22.10 27.23 -11.65
CA LYS A 168 -23.40 26.54 -11.64
C LYS A 168 -23.30 25.02 -11.55
N LYS A 169 -22.12 24.43 -11.78
CA LYS A 169 -21.91 22.97 -11.74
C LYS A 169 -21.51 22.46 -10.36
N GLU A 170 -21.22 23.35 -9.41
CA GLU A 170 -20.73 22.99 -8.07
C GLU A 170 -21.65 21.99 -7.35
N GLU A 171 -22.96 22.22 -7.37
CA GLU A 171 -23.93 21.33 -6.74
C GLU A 171 -23.87 19.91 -7.31
N GLY A 172 -23.79 19.80 -8.64
CA GLY A 172 -23.65 18.50 -9.31
C GLY A 172 -22.33 17.81 -9.00
N ILE A 173 -21.22 18.56 -8.96
CA ILE A 173 -19.90 18.01 -8.58
C ILE A 173 -19.95 17.48 -7.14
N ARG A 174 -20.54 18.22 -6.20
CA ARG A 174 -20.70 17.79 -4.81
C ARG A 174 -21.59 16.55 -4.69
N ALA A 175 -22.68 16.47 -5.45
CA ALA A 175 -23.58 15.33 -5.44
C ALA A 175 -22.91 14.06 -6.00
N VAL A 176 -22.16 14.16 -7.10
CA VAL A 176 -21.37 13.05 -7.64
C VAL A 176 -20.26 12.63 -6.67
N PHE A 177 -19.61 13.58 -6.00
CA PHE A 177 -18.61 13.30 -4.98
C PHE A 177 -19.21 12.52 -3.79
N ALA A 178 -20.36 12.96 -3.26
CA ALA A 178 -21.03 12.26 -2.15
C ALA A 178 -21.42 10.82 -2.52
N TRP A 179 -21.90 10.62 -3.75
CA TRP A 179 -22.16 9.28 -4.27
C TRP A 179 -20.89 8.42 -4.37
N LEU A 180 -19.78 8.99 -4.81
CA LEU A 180 -18.50 8.27 -4.91
C LEU A 180 -17.99 7.84 -3.52
N GLU A 181 -18.06 8.73 -2.54
CA GLU A 181 -17.68 8.46 -1.14
C GLU A 181 -18.52 7.32 -0.54
N GLU A 182 -19.84 7.37 -0.73
CA GLU A 182 -20.74 6.30 -0.31
C GLU A 182 -20.36 4.97 -0.99
N ARG A 183 -20.10 4.99 -2.30
CA ARG A 183 -19.79 3.77 -3.07
C ARG A 183 -18.45 3.16 -2.67
N GLU A 184 -17.39 3.96 -2.48
CA GLU A 184 -16.09 3.46 -2.04
C GLU A 184 -16.14 2.91 -0.59
N SER A 185 -16.95 3.53 0.27
CA SER A 185 -17.06 3.14 1.68
C SER A 185 -17.93 1.90 1.88
N SER A 186 -18.98 1.76 1.08
CA SER A 186 -20.01 0.72 1.26
C SER A 186 -19.89 -0.45 0.28
N ALA A 187 -19.19 -0.31 -0.84
CA ALA A 187 -19.07 -1.33 -1.87
C ALA A 187 -17.63 -1.86 -1.96
N GLY A 188 -17.46 -3.16 -2.15
CA GLY A 188 -16.16 -3.72 -2.51
C GLY A 188 -15.97 -3.82 -4.04
N PRO A 189 -14.96 -4.56 -4.50
CA PRO A 189 -14.56 -4.57 -5.90
C PRO A 189 -15.70 -5.01 -6.82
N ASN A 190 -15.83 -4.35 -7.97
CA ASN A 190 -16.80 -4.74 -8.98
C ASN A 190 -16.36 -6.04 -9.66
N ALA A 191 -17.11 -7.12 -9.46
CA ALA A 191 -16.96 -8.37 -10.19
C ALA A 191 -17.87 -8.37 -11.43
N LEU A 192 -17.36 -8.84 -12.56
CA LEU A 192 -18.15 -8.95 -13.80
C LEU A 192 -18.65 -10.38 -14.00
N LEU A 193 -19.96 -10.52 -14.03
CA LEU A 193 -20.67 -11.80 -14.16
C LEU A 193 -21.53 -11.81 -15.42
N VAL A 194 -21.89 -13.00 -15.90
CA VAL A 194 -22.83 -13.18 -17.00
C VAL A 194 -24.00 -14.05 -16.53
N HIS A 195 -25.22 -13.61 -16.84
CA HIS A 195 -26.42 -14.35 -16.49
C HIS A 195 -26.62 -15.54 -17.44
N LYS A 196 -26.80 -16.76 -16.91
CA LYS A 196 -26.84 -17.99 -17.71
C LYS A 196 -27.93 -17.97 -18.79
N VAL A 197 -29.11 -17.50 -18.40
CA VAL A 197 -30.33 -17.57 -19.23
C VAL A 197 -30.38 -16.47 -20.28
N TYR A 198 -29.80 -15.30 -19.98
CA TYR A 198 -30.01 -14.09 -20.77
C TYR A 198 -28.79 -13.71 -21.60
N GLY A 199 -27.60 -14.16 -21.21
CA GLY A 199 -26.33 -13.79 -21.83
C GLY A 199 -25.86 -12.38 -21.49
N SER A 200 -26.66 -11.59 -20.76
CA SER A 200 -26.32 -10.24 -20.31
C SER A 200 -25.26 -10.26 -19.22
N GLY A 201 -24.30 -9.34 -19.32
CA GLY A 201 -23.34 -9.10 -18.25
C GLY A 201 -23.94 -8.26 -17.12
N THR A 202 -23.33 -8.34 -15.95
CA THR A 202 -23.63 -7.45 -14.83
C THR A 202 -22.37 -7.20 -14.01
N ALA A 203 -22.20 -5.97 -13.53
CA ALA A 203 -21.17 -5.64 -12.56
C ALA A 203 -21.78 -5.67 -11.17
N VAL A 204 -21.20 -6.46 -10.27
CA VAL A 204 -21.69 -6.61 -8.89
C VAL A 204 -20.55 -6.34 -7.91
N PRO A 205 -20.70 -5.38 -6.99
CA PRO A 205 -19.72 -5.16 -5.95
C PRO A 205 -19.71 -6.32 -4.95
N LEU A 206 -18.52 -6.85 -4.67
CA LEU A 206 -18.33 -7.91 -3.67
C LEU A 206 -18.25 -7.33 -2.27
N GLN A 207 -19.05 -7.82 -1.34
CA GLN A 207 -18.86 -7.54 0.09
C GLN A 207 -17.92 -8.59 0.65
N ILE A 208 -16.76 -8.17 1.17
CA ILE A 208 -15.75 -9.07 1.74
C ILE A 208 -15.41 -8.63 3.15
N GLN A 209 -15.39 -9.60 4.07
CA GLN A 209 -14.96 -9.43 5.44
C GLN A 209 -13.84 -10.43 5.75
N LEU A 210 -12.79 -9.94 6.43
CA LEU A 210 -11.68 -10.75 6.91
C LEU A 210 -11.69 -10.76 8.43
N HIS A 211 -11.46 -11.93 9.02
CA HIS A 211 -11.35 -12.11 10.47
C HIS A 211 -10.20 -13.08 10.78
N ASP A 212 -9.65 -13.00 11.98
CA ASP A 212 -8.69 -14.01 12.45
C ASP A 212 -9.42 -15.30 12.80
N GLY A 213 -8.91 -16.43 12.31
CA GLY A 213 -9.52 -17.75 12.52
C GLY A 213 -8.63 -18.89 12.04
N ASN A 214 -9.26 -19.93 11.48
CA ASN A 214 -8.57 -21.16 11.05
C ASN A 214 -8.36 -21.24 9.53
N GLY A 215 -8.69 -20.17 8.81
CA GLY A 215 -8.61 -20.11 7.36
C GLY A 215 -9.88 -20.55 6.64
N GLY A 216 -11.04 -20.51 7.28
CA GLY A 216 -12.32 -20.88 6.69
C GLY A 216 -12.82 -19.89 5.64
N ILE A 217 -13.75 -20.35 4.79
CA ILE A 217 -14.46 -19.51 3.82
C ILE A 217 -15.95 -19.68 4.07
N LYS A 218 -16.68 -18.56 4.07
CA LYS A 218 -18.13 -18.54 4.30
C LYS A 218 -18.83 -17.77 3.18
N CYS A 219 -19.54 -18.51 2.34
CA CYS A 219 -20.45 -17.96 1.35
C CYS A 219 -21.78 -17.55 2.01
N LEU A 220 -22.13 -16.27 1.96
CA LEU A 220 -23.43 -15.76 2.43
C LEU A 220 -24.44 -15.59 1.28
N VAL A 221 -24.16 -16.20 0.12
CA VAL A 221 -24.99 -16.10 -1.10
C VAL A 221 -25.76 -17.42 -1.30
N PRO A 222 -27.08 -17.43 -1.17
CA PRO A 222 -27.88 -18.63 -1.38
C PRO A 222 -27.78 -19.14 -2.83
N GLY A 223 -27.59 -20.46 -3.01
CA GLY A 223 -27.67 -21.12 -4.32
C GLY A 223 -26.44 -20.98 -5.24
N CYS A 224 -25.32 -20.49 -4.73
CA CYS A 224 -24.10 -20.22 -5.50
C CYS A 224 -22.85 -20.94 -4.95
N GLU A 225 -22.95 -22.25 -4.68
CA GLU A 225 -21.86 -23.09 -4.13
C GLU A 225 -20.57 -23.07 -4.97
N HIS A 226 -20.67 -22.82 -6.27
CA HIS A 226 -19.50 -22.72 -7.16
C HIS A 226 -18.61 -21.50 -6.86
N PHE A 227 -19.14 -20.43 -6.27
CA PHE A 227 -18.34 -19.25 -5.92
C PHE A 227 -17.36 -19.52 -4.77
N GLU A 228 -17.71 -20.43 -3.87
CA GLU A 228 -16.85 -20.78 -2.73
C GLU A 228 -15.49 -21.32 -3.21
N LYS A 229 -15.50 -22.25 -4.16
CA LYS A 229 -14.27 -22.80 -4.77
C LYS A 229 -13.44 -21.77 -5.55
N ALA A 230 -14.11 -20.80 -6.18
CA ALA A 230 -13.42 -19.70 -6.87
C ALA A 230 -12.71 -18.78 -5.88
N ILE A 231 -13.36 -18.49 -4.76
CA ILE A 231 -12.82 -17.66 -3.68
C ILE A 231 -11.75 -18.39 -2.89
N GLU A 232 -11.88 -19.70 -2.73
CA GLU A 232 -10.84 -20.56 -2.17
C GLU A 232 -9.55 -20.48 -2.97
N ARG A 233 -9.61 -20.70 -4.29
CA ARG A 233 -8.44 -20.52 -5.17
C ARG A 233 -7.88 -19.10 -5.13
N ALA A 234 -8.74 -18.08 -5.08
CA ALA A 234 -8.32 -16.69 -4.95
C ALA A 234 -7.55 -16.44 -3.65
N LYS A 235 -8.03 -17.00 -2.54
CA LYS A 235 -7.40 -16.93 -1.22
C LYS A 235 -6.06 -17.66 -1.22
N GLU A 236 -6.01 -18.89 -1.72
CA GLU A 236 -4.78 -19.67 -1.82
C GLU A 236 -3.74 -18.96 -2.68
N ALA A 237 -4.16 -18.35 -3.80
CA ALA A 237 -3.27 -17.58 -4.66
C ALA A 237 -2.63 -16.40 -3.93
N LEU A 238 -3.40 -15.68 -3.10
CA LEU A 238 -2.87 -14.59 -2.27
C LEU A 238 -1.93 -15.10 -1.16
N ILE A 239 -2.23 -16.24 -0.55
CA ILE A 239 -1.35 -16.88 0.46
C ILE A 239 -0.03 -17.29 -0.18
N ALA A 240 -0.08 -17.87 -1.38
CA ALA A 240 1.11 -18.34 -2.11
C ALA A 240 2.11 -17.20 -2.41
N VAL A 241 1.64 -15.96 -2.49
CA VAL A 241 2.47 -14.76 -2.67
C VAL A 241 2.55 -13.88 -1.42
N ASN A 242 2.19 -14.43 -0.25
CA ASN A 242 2.26 -13.76 1.07
C ASN A 242 1.48 -12.44 1.18
N LEU A 243 0.40 -12.26 0.42
CA LEU A 243 -0.41 -11.04 0.45
C LEU A 243 -1.51 -11.07 1.51
N ILE A 244 -1.89 -12.26 1.99
CA ILE A 244 -2.80 -12.46 3.12
C ILE A 244 -2.31 -13.63 3.99
N ARG A 245 -2.65 -13.64 5.28
CA ARG A 245 -2.27 -14.72 6.21
C ARG A 245 -3.16 -15.95 6.02
N GLN A 246 -2.57 -17.15 6.16
CA GLN A 246 -3.30 -18.43 6.00
C GLN A 246 -4.48 -18.57 6.97
N THR A 247 -4.34 -18.03 8.19
CA THR A 247 -5.33 -18.08 9.26
C THR A 247 -6.51 -17.13 9.08
N ARG A 248 -6.56 -16.33 7.99
CA ARG A 248 -7.69 -15.42 7.77
C ARG A 248 -8.94 -16.17 7.36
N ASP A 249 -10.00 -16.04 8.13
CA ASP A 249 -11.34 -16.45 7.74
C ASP A 249 -11.93 -15.39 6.80
N VAL A 250 -12.57 -15.84 5.72
CA VAL A 250 -13.15 -14.99 4.67
C VAL A 250 -14.65 -15.17 4.62
N ALA A 251 -15.42 -14.12 4.87
CA ALA A 251 -16.85 -14.10 4.61
C ALA A 251 -17.14 -13.19 3.42
N PHE A 252 -18.00 -13.64 2.51
CA PHE A 252 -18.39 -12.84 1.35
C PHE A 252 -19.90 -12.88 1.07
N SER A 253 -20.42 -11.76 0.59
CA SER A 253 -21.81 -11.63 0.13
C SER A 253 -21.92 -10.83 -1.16
N LEU A 254 -23.05 -11.03 -1.84
CA LEU A 254 -23.42 -10.35 -3.09
C LEU A 254 -24.83 -9.79 -2.91
N ASN A 255 -25.05 -8.54 -3.31
CA ASN A 255 -26.40 -7.95 -3.33
C ASN A 255 -27.14 -8.35 -4.61
N ILE A 256 -27.48 -9.64 -4.74
CA ILE A 256 -28.24 -10.16 -5.89
C ILE A 256 -29.35 -11.08 -5.39
N THR A 257 -30.56 -10.87 -5.88
CA THR A 257 -31.79 -11.58 -5.48
C THR A 257 -32.22 -12.66 -6.48
N GLU A 258 -31.61 -12.68 -7.67
CA GLU A 258 -32.06 -13.44 -8.85
C GLU A 258 -30.96 -14.44 -9.26
N ALA A 259 -30.84 -15.57 -8.55
CA ALA A 259 -29.69 -16.46 -8.67
C ALA A 259 -29.78 -17.41 -9.90
N GLN A 260 -29.16 -17.02 -11.03
CA GLN A 260 -28.53 -17.93 -12.01
C GLN A 260 -27.36 -17.23 -12.72
N TYR A 261 -26.26 -16.97 -12.01
CA TYR A 261 -25.00 -16.50 -12.60
C TYR A 261 -24.02 -17.67 -12.77
N LEU A 262 -23.29 -17.69 -13.89
CA LEU A 262 -22.12 -18.56 -14.06
C LEU A 262 -20.86 -17.75 -13.79
N GLY A 263 -19.88 -18.40 -13.16
CA GLY A 263 -18.50 -18.01 -13.39
C GLY A 263 -17.62 -18.15 -12.17
N ASP A 264 -16.51 -18.86 -12.36
CA ASP A 264 -15.32 -18.76 -11.53
C ASP A 264 -14.63 -17.38 -11.67
N SER A 265 -15.12 -16.54 -12.59
CA SER A 265 -14.50 -15.26 -12.95
C SER A 265 -14.59 -14.20 -11.86
N ILE A 266 -15.32 -14.50 -10.79
CA ILE A 266 -15.37 -13.71 -9.55
C ILE A 266 -14.07 -13.81 -8.74
N ALA A 267 -13.25 -14.84 -8.99
CA ALA A 267 -12.04 -15.12 -8.21
C ALA A 267 -11.08 -13.92 -8.17
N LEU A 268 -10.85 -13.26 -9.31
CA LEU A 268 -9.94 -12.11 -9.35
C LEU A 268 -10.46 -10.92 -8.54
N ALA A 269 -11.74 -10.58 -8.69
CA ALA A 269 -12.38 -9.52 -7.89
C ALA A 269 -12.32 -9.86 -6.40
N ALA A 270 -12.56 -11.12 -6.04
CA ALA A 270 -12.49 -11.58 -4.66
C ALA A 270 -11.07 -11.50 -4.09
N ALA A 271 -10.05 -11.89 -4.86
CA ALA A 271 -8.65 -11.71 -4.49
C ALA A 271 -8.35 -10.24 -4.18
N MET A 272 -8.76 -9.34 -5.05
CA MET A 272 -8.49 -7.91 -4.86
C MET A 272 -9.21 -7.36 -3.64
N GLY A 273 -10.45 -7.76 -3.39
CA GLY A 273 -11.19 -7.33 -2.20
C GLY A 273 -10.61 -7.90 -0.90
N MET A 274 -10.10 -9.13 -0.90
CA MET A 274 -9.38 -9.70 0.25
C MET A 274 -8.08 -8.92 0.51
N TYR A 275 -7.26 -8.71 -0.51
CA TYR A 275 -6.04 -7.91 -0.41
C TYR A 275 -6.32 -6.49 0.13
N ALA A 276 -7.31 -5.81 -0.46
CA ALA A 276 -7.75 -4.47 -0.04
C ALA A 276 -8.12 -4.43 1.45
N LYS A 277 -8.87 -5.42 1.95
CA LYS A 277 -9.24 -5.51 3.36
C LYS A 277 -8.04 -5.81 4.27
N GLU A 278 -7.10 -6.66 3.84
CA GLU A 278 -5.89 -6.96 4.62
C GLU A 278 -4.98 -5.72 4.75
N GLN A 279 -4.85 -4.93 3.69
CA GLN A 279 -4.00 -3.75 3.66
C GLN A 279 -4.68 -2.47 4.17
N GLY A 280 -6.00 -2.49 4.37
CA GLY A 280 -6.77 -1.30 4.74
C GLY A 280 -6.85 -0.26 3.62
N ILE A 281 -6.74 -0.67 2.35
CA ILE A 281 -6.75 0.20 1.17
C ILE A 281 -8.05 -0.08 0.39
N PRO A 282 -8.97 0.88 0.24
CA PRO A 282 -10.17 0.67 -0.57
C PRO A 282 -9.84 0.58 -2.06
N ILE A 283 -10.73 -0.06 -2.80
CA ILE A 283 -10.66 -0.13 -4.27
C ILE A 283 -11.58 0.94 -4.81
N ASP A 284 -11.09 1.75 -5.75
CA ASP A 284 -11.89 2.80 -6.36
C ASP A 284 -13.11 2.22 -7.10
N PRO A 285 -14.27 2.91 -7.07
CA PRO A 285 -15.47 2.45 -7.77
C PRO A 285 -15.37 2.41 -9.30
N TYR A 286 -14.32 3.00 -9.88
CA TYR A 286 -14.08 3.06 -11.33
C TYR A 286 -13.41 1.80 -11.88
N THR A 287 -12.99 0.88 -11.00
CA THR A 287 -12.28 -0.33 -11.38
C THR A 287 -13.18 -1.57 -11.28
N ALA A 288 -13.11 -2.42 -12.31
CA ALA A 288 -13.73 -3.74 -12.35
C ALA A 288 -12.72 -4.84 -12.64
N PHE A 289 -13.04 -6.05 -12.20
CA PHE A 289 -12.17 -7.22 -12.34
C PHE A 289 -12.94 -8.41 -12.89
N THR A 290 -12.31 -9.15 -13.79
CA THR A 290 -12.78 -10.46 -14.23
C THR A 290 -11.60 -11.39 -14.47
N GLY A 291 -11.70 -12.63 -14.01
CA GLY A 291 -10.66 -13.61 -14.25
C GLY A 291 -10.83 -14.84 -13.35
N ASN A 292 -10.54 -16.01 -13.91
CA ASN A 292 -10.43 -17.22 -13.13
C ASN A 292 -9.03 -17.29 -12.53
N VAL A 293 -8.91 -17.68 -11.27
CA VAL A 293 -7.62 -17.91 -10.63
C VAL A 293 -7.41 -19.41 -10.54
N ASN A 294 -6.41 -19.92 -11.25
CA ASN A 294 -6.13 -21.36 -11.36
C ASN A 294 -4.66 -21.65 -11.05
N LEU A 295 -4.39 -22.81 -10.46
CA LEU A 295 -3.04 -23.30 -10.25
C LEU A 295 -2.57 -24.01 -11.53
N GLU A 296 -1.52 -23.49 -12.16
CA GLU A 296 -0.88 -24.09 -13.33
C GLU A 296 0.60 -24.39 -13.02
N GLY A 297 0.91 -25.68 -12.91
CA GLY A 297 2.21 -26.12 -12.38
C GLY A 297 2.33 -25.74 -10.90
N GLU A 298 3.33 -24.90 -10.58
CA GLU A 298 3.60 -24.41 -9.21
C GLU A 298 3.14 -22.96 -8.97
N LYS A 299 2.46 -22.31 -9.93
CA LYS A 299 2.08 -20.89 -9.84
C LYS A 299 0.61 -20.67 -10.14
N TYR A 300 -0.02 -19.78 -9.38
CA TYR A 300 -1.38 -19.32 -9.68
C TYR A 300 -1.36 -18.33 -10.83
N ARG A 301 -2.25 -18.54 -11.82
CA ARG A 301 -2.43 -17.71 -13.00
C ARG A 301 -3.87 -17.25 -13.15
N ILE A 302 -4.03 -16.10 -13.80
CA ILE A 302 -5.32 -15.56 -14.22
C ILE A 302 -5.59 -16.07 -15.63
N THR A 303 -6.55 -16.97 -15.75
CA THR A 303 -6.84 -17.67 -17.02
C THR A 303 -8.10 -17.12 -17.70
N ALA A 304 -8.29 -17.49 -18.96
CA ALA A 304 -9.39 -17.01 -19.80
C ALA A 304 -10.78 -17.21 -19.17
N ILE A 305 -11.65 -16.26 -19.51
CA ILE A 305 -13.07 -16.23 -19.17
C ILE A 305 -13.93 -16.22 -20.44
N LYS A 306 -15.23 -16.50 -20.29
CA LYS A 306 -16.21 -16.38 -21.38
C LYS A 306 -17.03 -15.10 -21.25
N GLY A 307 -17.58 -14.65 -22.39
CA GLY A 307 -18.53 -13.55 -22.47
C GLY A 307 -17.87 -12.18 -22.22
N ILE A 308 -16.72 -11.93 -22.85
CA ILE A 308 -15.97 -10.69 -22.66
C ILE A 308 -16.81 -9.46 -23.06
N ASP A 309 -17.51 -9.51 -24.19
CA ASP A 309 -18.34 -8.40 -24.69
C ASP A 309 -19.39 -7.97 -23.66
N ALA A 310 -20.16 -8.93 -23.17
CA ALA A 310 -21.20 -8.71 -22.17
C ALA A 310 -20.62 -8.14 -20.85
N LYS A 311 -19.43 -8.59 -20.45
CA LYS A 311 -18.75 -8.13 -19.24
C LYS A 311 -18.20 -6.71 -19.38
N LEU A 312 -17.60 -6.38 -20.52
CA LEU A 312 -17.11 -5.02 -20.79
C LEU A 312 -18.28 -4.03 -20.91
N GLU A 313 -19.37 -4.42 -21.57
CA GLU A 313 -20.59 -3.60 -21.59
C GLU A 313 -21.13 -3.38 -20.16
N ALA A 314 -21.16 -4.42 -19.33
CA ALA A 314 -21.59 -4.31 -17.94
C ALA A 314 -20.69 -3.41 -17.09
N ALA A 315 -19.37 -3.45 -17.30
CA ALA A 315 -18.42 -2.56 -16.62
C ALA A 315 -18.71 -1.10 -16.99
N ARG A 316 -18.88 -0.82 -18.29
CA ARG A 316 -19.21 0.51 -18.81
C ARG A 316 -20.55 1.02 -18.25
N LEU A 317 -21.59 0.19 -18.29
CA LEU A 317 -22.91 0.53 -17.73
C LEU A 317 -22.91 0.70 -16.21
N ALA A 318 -21.88 0.20 -15.51
CA ALA A 318 -21.70 0.41 -14.08
C ALA A 318 -20.88 1.67 -13.73
N GLY A 319 -20.43 2.43 -14.76
CA GLY A 319 -19.57 3.60 -14.62
C GLY A 319 -18.10 3.23 -14.36
N CYS A 320 -17.65 2.02 -14.71
CA CYS A 320 -16.23 1.70 -14.62
C CYS A 320 -15.47 2.34 -15.79
N ARG A 321 -14.24 2.77 -15.53
CA ARG A 321 -13.28 3.24 -16.55
C ARG A 321 -12.14 2.26 -16.73
N ARG A 322 -11.84 1.46 -15.70
CA ARG A 322 -10.71 0.53 -15.70
C ARG A 322 -11.22 -0.90 -15.57
N VAL A 323 -10.73 -1.81 -16.41
CA VAL A 323 -11.05 -3.24 -16.31
C VAL A 323 -9.80 -4.10 -16.39
N PHE A 324 -9.57 -4.92 -15.36
CA PHE A 324 -8.55 -5.96 -15.39
C PHE A 324 -9.13 -7.26 -15.97
N VAL A 325 -8.49 -7.75 -17.02
CA VAL A 325 -8.93 -8.91 -17.81
C VAL A 325 -7.80 -9.92 -17.96
N PRO A 326 -8.08 -11.23 -18.11
CA PRO A 326 -7.02 -12.21 -18.34
C PRO A 326 -6.28 -11.92 -19.64
N GLN A 327 -4.95 -12.06 -19.64
CA GLN A 327 -4.10 -11.88 -20.81
C GLN A 327 -4.57 -12.73 -22.00
N GLU A 328 -5.02 -13.95 -21.73
CA GLU A 328 -5.52 -14.89 -22.73
C GLU A 328 -6.75 -14.39 -23.49
N ASN A 329 -7.54 -13.48 -22.91
CA ASN A 329 -8.70 -12.90 -23.58
C ASN A 329 -8.36 -11.71 -24.47
N GLN A 330 -7.11 -11.24 -24.52
CA GLN A 330 -6.69 -10.10 -25.33
C GLN A 330 -7.12 -10.20 -26.81
N PRO A 331 -7.10 -11.37 -27.49
CA PRO A 331 -7.56 -11.48 -28.88
C PRO A 331 -9.06 -11.22 -29.08
N GLU A 332 -9.87 -11.35 -28.02
CA GLU A 332 -11.32 -11.08 -28.06
C GLU A 332 -11.64 -9.59 -27.79
N ILE A 333 -10.64 -8.77 -27.46
CA ILE A 333 -10.81 -7.35 -27.13
C ILE A 333 -10.66 -6.54 -28.41
N THR A 334 -11.72 -5.83 -28.76
CA THR A 334 -11.83 -5.02 -29.97
C THR A 334 -12.06 -3.56 -29.60
N PRO A 335 -11.71 -2.60 -30.47
CA PRO A 335 -12.00 -1.18 -30.21
C PRO A 335 -13.48 -0.90 -29.90
N ASP A 336 -14.39 -1.71 -30.45
CA ASP A 336 -15.84 -1.58 -30.24
C ASP A 336 -16.26 -2.02 -28.83
N ASN A 337 -15.75 -3.16 -28.34
CA ASN A 337 -16.12 -3.69 -27.03
C ASN A 337 -15.30 -3.08 -25.87
N SER A 338 -14.14 -2.48 -26.15
CA SER A 338 -13.32 -1.77 -25.16
C SER A 338 -13.54 -0.27 -25.15
N HIS A 339 -14.49 0.26 -25.93
CA HIS A 339 -14.71 1.69 -26.06
C HIS A 339 -15.03 2.35 -24.71
N GLY A 340 -14.27 3.39 -24.36
CA GLY A 340 -14.41 4.12 -23.10
C GLY A 340 -13.90 3.36 -21.86
N LEU A 341 -13.14 2.28 -22.05
CA LEU A 341 -12.53 1.50 -20.97
C LEU A 341 -11.01 1.37 -21.17
N ASN A 342 -10.27 1.63 -20.09
CA ASN A 342 -8.86 1.31 -19.95
C ASN A 342 -8.74 -0.17 -19.57
N ILE A 343 -8.40 -0.99 -20.56
CA ILE A 343 -8.26 -2.44 -20.42
C ILE A 343 -6.85 -2.79 -19.99
N HIS A 344 -6.72 -3.56 -18.90
CA HIS A 344 -5.45 -4.04 -18.38
C HIS A 344 -5.38 -5.57 -18.43
N PRO A 345 -4.72 -6.15 -19.46
CA PRO A 345 -4.44 -7.57 -19.54
C PRO A 345 -3.49 -8.02 -18.43
N VAL A 346 -3.81 -9.13 -17.75
CA VAL A 346 -3.04 -9.65 -16.61
C VAL A 346 -2.90 -11.17 -16.66
N ASN A 347 -1.74 -11.68 -16.25
CA ASN A 347 -1.44 -13.11 -16.10
C ASN A 347 -1.45 -13.56 -14.64
N THR A 348 -1.16 -12.64 -13.71
CA THR A 348 -1.05 -12.95 -12.27
C THR A 348 -1.71 -11.88 -11.40
N ILE A 349 -1.98 -12.23 -10.13
CA ILE A 349 -2.45 -11.27 -9.13
C ILE A 349 -1.46 -10.11 -8.95
N LEU A 350 -0.15 -10.36 -9.09
CA LEU A 350 0.86 -9.31 -8.98
C LEU A 350 0.77 -8.32 -10.13
N ASP A 351 0.46 -8.76 -11.36
CA ASP A 351 0.27 -7.87 -12.51
C ASP A 351 -0.87 -6.88 -12.26
N VAL A 352 -1.93 -7.33 -11.57
CA VAL A 352 -3.07 -6.49 -11.18
C VAL A 352 -2.62 -5.43 -10.18
N LEU A 353 -1.88 -5.82 -9.16
CA LEU A 353 -1.33 -4.88 -8.18
C LEU A 353 -0.39 -3.87 -8.84
N GLN A 354 0.44 -4.30 -9.79
CA GLN A 354 1.29 -3.40 -10.56
C GLN A 354 0.45 -2.39 -11.35
N GLY A 355 -0.59 -2.86 -12.04
CA GLY A 355 -1.51 -1.99 -12.79
C GLY A 355 -2.32 -1.03 -11.90
N MET A 356 -2.56 -1.39 -10.63
CA MET A 356 -3.14 -0.47 -9.65
C MET A 356 -2.11 0.54 -9.08
N GLN A 357 -0.81 0.25 -9.15
CA GLN A 357 0.20 0.93 -8.34
C GLN A 357 1.09 2.02 -8.99
N LYS A 358 1.38 2.14 -10.29
CA LYS A 358 2.54 2.99 -10.72
C LYS A 358 2.22 4.47 -10.98
N PRO A 359 3.05 5.43 -10.50
CA PRO A 359 4.48 5.51 -10.81
C PRO A 359 5.39 5.01 -9.68
N ASN A 360 6.20 4.01 -10.05
CA ASN A 360 7.43 3.52 -9.39
C ASN A 360 7.46 3.53 -7.86
N ASP A 361 6.93 2.46 -7.27
CA ASP A 361 7.52 1.82 -6.09
C ASP A 361 7.83 0.34 -6.43
N PRO A 362 8.91 -0.24 -5.86
CA PRO A 362 9.43 -1.54 -6.24
C PRO A 362 8.62 -2.71 -5.65
N LEU A 363 8.45 -3.79 -6.43
CA LEU A 363 7.92 -5.06 -5.89
C LEU A 363 9.01 -5.86 -5.12
N PRO A 364 8.61 -6.72 -4.17
CA PRO A 364 9.51 -7.39 -3.23
C PRO A 364 10.42 -8.51 -3.79
N GLU A 365 10.40 -8.84 -5.08
CA GLU A 365 11.20 -9.96 -5.62
C GLU A 365 11.92 -9.70 -6.97
N GLU A 366 11.83 -8.49 -7.55
CA GLU A 366 12.49 -8.19 -8.83
C GLU A 366 13.99 -7.86 -8.63
N SER A 367 14.86 -8.52 -9.39
CA SER A 367 16.28 -8.16 -9.45
C SER A 367 16.45 -6.73 -9.99
N LEU A 368 17.50 -6.02 -9.58
CA LEU A 368 17.78 -4.66 -10.07
C LEU A 368 17.93 -4.62 -11.60
N GLN A 369 18.39 -5.71 -12.22
CA GLN A 369 18.45 -5.87 -13.67
C GLN A 369 17.05 -5.84 -14.30
N GLU A 370 16.10 -6.62 -13.76
CA GLU A 370 14.71 -6.65 -14.23
C GLU A 370 14.02 -5.29 -14.04
N ARG A 371 14.22 -4.63 -12.89
CA ARG A 371 13.68 -3.28 -12.63
C ARG A 371 14.14 -2.25 -13.68
N LYS A 372 15.41 -2.32 -14.08
CA LYS A 372 15.96 -1.43 -15.12
C LYS A 372 15.48 -1.79 -16.51
N ILE A 373 15.32 -3.07 -16.83
CA ILE A 373 14.76 -3.51 -18.11
C ILE A 373 13.30 -3.05 -18.24
N CYS A 374 12.52 -3.16 -17.16
CA CYS A 374 11.16 -2.66 -17.11
C CYS A 374 11.09 -1.13 -17.29
N LEU A 375 11.93 -0.36 -16.60
CA LEU A 375 12.00 1.09 -16.79
C LEU A 375 12.38 1.44 -18.24
N LEU A 376 13.39 0.76 -18.78
CA LEU A 376 13.86 0.95 -20.15
C LEU A 376 12.73 0.72 -21.17
N ARG A 377 12.02 -0.41 -21.07
CA ARG A 377 10.89 -0.76 -21.94
C ARG A 377 9.76 0.26 -21.83
N SER A 378 9.34 0.57 -20.60
CA SER A 378 8.26 1.52 -20.35
C SER A 378 8.57 2.91 -20.92
N TYR A 379 9.80 3.40 -20.73
CA TYR A 379 10.20 4.72 -21.21
C TYR A 379 10.23 4.78 -22.74
N CYS A 380 10.72 3.74 -23.41
CA CYS A 380 10.69 3.67 -24.87
C CYS A 380 9.25 3.62 -25.40
N THR A 381 8.38 2.81 -24.81
CA THR A 381 6.96 2.73 -25.22
C THR A 381 6.23 4.06 -25.05
N GLN A 382 6.39 4.74 -23.91
CA GLN A 382 5.75 6.04 -23.64
C GLN A 382 6.18 7.14 -24.61
N ASN A 383 7.44 7.13 -25.06
CA ASN A 383 7.97 8.14 -25.97
C ASN A 383 7.88 7.73 -27.44
N GLY A 384 7.27 6.58 -27.77
CA GLY A 384 7.18 6.06 -29.13
C GLY A 384 8.53 5.68 -29.75
N TRP A 385 9.52 5.32 -28.92
CA TRP A 385 10.87 4.94 -29.35
C TRP A 385 10.96 3.43 -29.60
N HIS A 386 11.71 3.03 -30.61
CA HIS A 386 11.96 1.62 -30.86
C HIS A 386 13.05 1.09 -29.90
N LEU A 387 12.81 -0.08 -29.33
CA LEU A 387 13.76 -0.79 -28.48
C LEU A 387 14.02 -2.17 -29.09
N SER A 388 15.30 -2.52 -29.29
CA SER A 388 15.66 -3.84 -29.81
C SER A 388 15.31 -4.96 -28.82
N GLU A 389 15.14 -6.18 -29.34
CA GLU A 389 15.19 -7.38 -28.51
C GLU A 389 16.53 -7.47 -27.76
N PRO A 390 16.55 -8.03 -26.53
CA PRO A 390 17.75 -8.10 -25.71
C PRO A 390 18.75 -9.08 -26.32
N ARG A 391 19.98 -8.61 -26.54
CA ARG A 391 21.10 -9.47 -26.92
C ARG A 391 21.90 -9.87 -25.68
N SER A 392 22.01 -11.18 -25.44
CA SER A 392 22.84 -11.69 -24.35
C SER A 392 24.33 -11.43 -24.62
N ILE A 393 25.00 -10.81 -23.65
CA ILE A 393 26.45 -10.58 -23.62
C ILE A 393 27.01 -11.08 -22.28
N GLN A 394 28.34 -11.05 -22.10
CA GLN A 394 28.96 -11.55 -20.86
C GLN A 394 28.43 -10.80 -19.62
N ALA A 395 27.67 -11.49 -18.78
CA ALA A 395 27.06 -10.98 -17.55
C ALA A 395 26.13 -9.75 -17.73
N ALA A 396 25.56 -9.54 -18.93
CA ALA A 396 24.62 -8.45 -19.19
C ALA A 396 23.66 -8.74 -20.35
N LEU A 397 22.59 -7.94 -20.43
CA LEU A 397 21.71 -7.85 -21.58
C LEU A 397 21.93 -6.51 -22.26
N GLN A 398 22.20 -6.53 -23.57
CA GLN A 398 22.40 -5.35 -24.40
C GLN A 398 21.11 -5.01 -25.15
N PHE A 399 20.78 -3.73 -25.17
CA PHE A 399 19.65 -3.15 -25.87
C PHE A 399 20.13 -1.99 -26.76
N THR A 400 19.49 -1.82 -27.91
CA THR A 400 19.64 -0.62 -28.75
C THR A 400 18.35 0.16 -28.73
N ILE A 401 18.47 1.46 -28.42
CA ILE A 401 17.36 2.42 -28.38
C ILE A 401 17.45 3.27 -29.63
N SER A 402 16.37 3.34 -30.39
CA SER A 402 16.26 4.14 -31.62
C SER A 402 15.10 5.15 -31.48
N PRO A 403 15.40 6.39 -31.06
CA PRO A 403 14.41 7.47 -31.04
C PRO A 403 14.01 7.93 -32.46
N PRO A 404 12.88 8.66 -32.64
CA PRO A 404 12.42 9.20 -33.93
C PRO A 404 13.44 10.12 -34.60
N HIS A 405 14.28 10.78 -33.79
CA HIS A 405 15.40 11.60 -34.24
C HIS A 405 16.70 11.03 -33.67
N PRO A 406 17.70 10.69 -34.51
CA PRO A 406 18.97 10.11 -34.07
C PRO A 406 19.72 11.07 -33.12
N PRO A 407 20.66 10.57 -32.28
CA PRO A 407 21.36 9.29 -32.37
C PRO A 407 20.72 8.10 -31.63
N GLU A 408 21.04 6.89 -32.07
CA GLU A 408 20.76 5.66 -31.34
C GLU A 408 21.66 5.52 -30.11
N LEU A 409 21.18 4.81 -29.09
CA LEU A 409 21.94 4.53 -27.87
C LEU A 409 21.95 3.04 -27.56
N THR A 410 23.14 2.46 -27.48
CA THR A 410 23.30 1.10 -26.94
C THR A 410 23.42 1.15 -25.42
N VAL A 411 22.54 0.44 -24.73
CA VAL A 411 22.53 0.31 -23.27
C VAL A 411 22.75 -1.14 -22.87
N ASN A 412 23.77 -1.39 -22.06
CA ASN A 412 24.03 -2.70 -21.45
C ASN A 412 23.52 -2.67 -20.00
N ILE A 413 22.70 -3.65 -19.61
CA ILE A 413 22.23 -3.84 -18.23
C ILE A 413 22.80 -5.15 -17.69
N TYR A 414 23.71 -5.04 -16.73
CA TYR A 414 24.43 -6.16 -16.12
C TYR A 414 23.55 -6.96 -15.16
N ASN A 415 23.89 -8.21 -14.92
CA ASN A 415 23.20 -9.09 -13.96
C ASN A 415 23.23 -8.54 -12.53
N THR A 416 24.19 -7.65 -12.22
CA THR A 416 24.29 -6.90 -10.96
C THR A 416 23.29 -5.73 -10.88
N GLY A 417 22.58 -5.45 -11.96
CA GLY A 417 21.72 -4.28 -12.11
C GLY A 417 22.46 -2.99 -12.47
N SER A 418 23.80 -2.98 -12.57
CA SER A 418 24.51 -1.82 -13.15
C SER A 418 24.13 -1.65 -14.63
N HIS A 419 24.32 -0.44 -15.19
CA HIS A 419 24.12 -0.20 -16.62
C HIS A 419 25.19 0.74 -17.20
N THR A 420 25.44 0.61 -18.49
CA THR A 420 26.30 1.52 -19.28
C THR A 420 25.63 1.87 -20.60
N PRO A 421 25.76 3.11 -21.12
CA PRO A 421 26.45 4.27 -20.53
C PRO A 421 25.63 4.95 -19.43
N LYS A 422 26.28 5.80 -18.60
CA LYS A 422 25.65 6.56 -17.51
C LYS A 422 25.22 7.98 -17.90
N LYS A 423 25.83 8.50 -18.97
CA LYS A 423 25.62 9.84 -19.51
C LYS A 423 25.65 9.80 -21.03
N THR A 424 25.01 10.78 -21.64
CA THR A 424 24.94 11.01 -23.07
C THR A 424 24.71 12.50 -23.34
N ASP A 425 25.13 12.97 -24.52
CA ASP A 425 24.99 14.38 -24.90
C ASP A 425 23.57 14.71 -25.42
N ASN A 426 22.74 13.71 -25.67
CA ASN A 426 21.34 13.90 -26.08
C ASN A 426 20.44 14.10 -24.84
N PRO A 427 19.71 15.23 -24.71
CA PRO A 427 18.91 15.54 -23.52
C PRO A 427 17.81 14.52 -23.19
N ASP A 428 17.14 13.95 -24.19
CA ASP A 428 16.03 13.04 -23.98
C ASP A 428 16.52 11.63 -23.62
N LEU A 429 17.62 11.19 -24.22
CA LEU A 429 18.32 9.98 -23.79
C LEU A 429 18.96 10.15 -22.41
N GLN A 430 19.43 11.36 -22.05
CA GLN A 430 19.98 11.64 -20.72
C GLN A 430 18.90 11.50 -19.63
N LYS A 431 17.67 11.95 -19.87
CA LYS A 431 16.54 11.75 -18.94
C LYS A 431 16.26 10.27 -18.66
N LEU A 432 16.34 9.42 -19.68
CA LEU A 432 16.23 7.97 -19.53
C LEU A 432 17.37 7.41 -18.68
N LEU A 433 18.62 7.78 -18.98
CA LEU A 433 19.79 7.35 -18.21
C LEU A 433 19.72 7.83 -16.76
N ASP A 434 19.21 9.03 -16.50
CA ASP A 434 18.97 9.54 -15.15
C ASP A 434 17.93 8.72 -14.39
N GLY A 435 16.88 8.25 -15.08
CA GLY A 435 15.91 7.29 -14.53
C GLY A 435 16.57 5.97 -14.13
N LEU A 436 17.45 5.42 -14.99
CA LEU A 436 18.21 4.21 -14.67
C LEU A 436 19.26 4.43 -13.57
N ASN A 437 19.83 5.63 -13.46
CA ASN A 437 20.80 6.04 -12.44
C ASN A 437 20.15 6.18 -11.06
N LYS A 438 18.92 6.70 -10.99
CA LYS A 438 18.15 6.75 -9.73
C LYS A 438 17.90 5.37 -9.16
N LEU A 439 17.66 4.37 -10.02
CA LEU A 439 17.52 2.97 -9.58
C LEU A 439 18.82 2.39 -9.01
N ASP A 440 20.00 2.93 -9.32
CA ASP A 440 21.26 2.52 -8.68
C ASP A 440 21.36 2.95 -7.20
N GLN A 441 20.54 3.91 -6.76
CA GLN A 441 20.64 4.53 -5.42
C GLN A 441 19.89 3.73 -4.32
N LEU A 442 19.10 2.72 -4.68
CA LEU A 442 18.38 1.82 -3.76
C LEU A 442 19.24 0.58 -3.39
N ARG A 443 20.40 0.77 -2.72
CA ARG A 443 21.28 -0.34 -2.30
C ARG A 443 21.23 -0.58 -0.80
N ILE A 444 21.17 -1.85 -0.37
CA ILE A 444 21.58 -2.25 0.98
C ILE A 444 23.06 -1.91 1.12
N PRO A 445 23.46 -1.04 2.08
CA PRO A 445 24.84 -0.58 2.19
C PRO A 445 25.78 -1.75 2.49
N ILE A 446 26.99 -1.71 1.96
CA ILE A 446 28.03 -2.69 2.30
C ILE A 446 28.39 -2.53 3.78
N GLN A 447 27.92 -3.47 4.59
CA GLN A 447 28.05 -3.46 6.04
C GLN A 447 28.98 -4.56 6.52
N SER A 448 29.54 -4.40 7.73
CA SER A 448 30.27 -5.47 8.40
C SER A 448 29.29 -6.47 9.02
N ILE A 449 29.52 -7.75 8.76
CA ILE A 449 28.66 -8.87 9.13
C ILE A 449 29.39 -9.74 10.13
N ASN A 450 28.76 -10.01 11.27
CA ASN A 450 29.21 -10.98 12.26
C ASN A 450 28.00 -11.55 13.03
N GLU A 451 27.12 -12.22 12.30
CA GLU A 451 25.84 -12.73 12.82
C GLU A 451 25.88 -14.24 13.01
N ASN A 452 25.02 -14.77 13.88
CA ASN A 452 24.87 -16.20 14.04
C ASN A 452 23.41 -16.64 14.20
N LEU A 453 23.13 -17.85 13.71
CA LEU A 453 21.86 -18.53 13.82
C LEU A 453 22.08 -19.91 14.43
N LEU A 454 21.11 -20.39 15.21
CA LEU A 454 21.21 -21.66 15.90
C LEU A 454 20.32 -22.71 15.23
N VAL A 455 20.95 -23.64 14.52
CA VAL A 455 20.34 -24.71 13.71
C VAL A 455 20.72 -26.07 14.32
N LYS A 456 20.02 -26.48 15.38
CA LYS A 456 20.29 -27.75 16.08
C LYS A 456 19.91 -28.98 15.23
N ASP A 457 18.81 -28.85 14.50
CA ASP A 457 18.22 -29.92 13.69
C ASP A 457 19.13 -30.30 12.51
N GLU A 458 19.32 -31.59 12.27
CA GLU A 458 20.21 -32.10 11.21
C GLU A 458 19.59 -32.03 9.81
N ALA A 459 18.28 -32.18 9.69
CA ALA A 459 17.56 -32.11 8.42
C ALA A 459 17.65 -30.70 7.81
N THR A 460 17.37 -29.67 8.61
CA THR A 460 17.46 -28.24 8.32
C THR A 460 18.89 -27.84 7.99
N ARG A 461 19.90 -28.35 8.71
CA ARG A 461 21.31 -28.14 8.33
C ARG A 461 21.59 -28.66 6.92
N THR A 462 20.99 -29.79 6.54
CA THR A 462 21.15 -30.40 5.21
C THR A 462 20.37 -29.64 4.14
N PHE A 463 19.16 -29.14 4.44
CA PHE A 463 18.40 -28.28 3.53
C PHE A 463 19.09 -26.93 3.29
N ILE A 464 19.62 -26.30 4.34
CA ILE A 464 20.40 -25.06 4.24
C ILE A 464 21.65 -25.29 3.39
N GLN A 465 22.36 -26.42 3.59
CA GLN A 465 23.52 -26.75 2.78
C GLN A 465 23.15 -26.84 1.28
N LYS A 466 22.11 -27.60 0.93
CA LYS A 466 21.62 -27.69 -0.45
C LYS A 466 21.21 -26.34 -1.04
N ALA A 467 20.54 -25.50 -0.25
CA ALA A 467 20.11 -24.17 -0.68
C ALA A 467 21.30 -23.24 -0.93
N LEU A 468 22.35 -23.32 -0.10
CA LEU A 468 23.59 -22.57 -0.29
C LEU A 468 24.44 -23.11 -1.46
N ASP A 469 24.43 -24.42 -1.70
CA ASP A 469 25.09 -25.03 -2.87
C ASP A 469 24.50 -24.50 -4.18
N ALA A 470 23.17 -24.35 -4.24
CA ALA A 470 22.46 -23.78 -5.39
C ALA A 470 22.82 -22.30 -5.65
N LEU A 471 23.38 -21.60 -4.66
CA LEU A 471 23.90 -20.23 -4.83
C LEU A 471 25.32 -20.17 -5.42
N ASN A 472 25.95 -21.32 -5.70
CA ASN A 472 27.28 -21.44 -6.30
C ASN A 472 28.37 -20.68 -5.49
N PRO A 473 28.80 -21.19 -4.32
CA PRO A 473 29.83 -20.56 -3.52
C PRO A 473 31.14 -20.41 -4.29
N THR A 474 31.82 -19.27 -4.12
CA THR A 474 33.09 -18.96 -4.80
C THR A 474 34.23 -19.89 -4.36
N SER A 475 34.23 -20.31 -3.09
CA SER A 475 35.11 -21.38 -2.62
C SER A 475 34.52 -22.11 -1.42
N GLN A 476 34.94 -23.37 -1.27
CA GLN A 476 34.60 -24.23 -0.15
C GLN A 476 35.89 -24.69 0.54
N LYS A 477 35.88 -24.72 1.87
CA LYS A 477 36.98 -25.25 2.68
C LYS A 477 36.48 -26.33 3.63
N SER A 478 37.33 -27.32 3.88
CA SER A 478 37.15 -28.25 4.99
C SER A 478 37.84 -27.68 6.23
N GLU A 479 37.11 -27.53 7.33
CA GLU A 479 37.60 -27.01 8.60
C GLU A 479 37.19 -27.95 9.74
N GLN A 480 38.00 -28.02 10.80
CA GLN A 480 37.75 -28.92 11.92
C GLN A 480 36.45 -28.53 12.65
N TYR A 481 35.58 -29.52 12.90
CA TYR A 481 34.26 -29.37 13.55
C TYR A 481 33.22 -28.55 12.77
N CYS A 482 33.43 -28.36 11.46
CA CYS A 482 32.50 -27.70 10.56
C CYS A 482 31.91 -28.72 9.56
N LYS A 483 30.58 -28.75 9.45
CA LYS A 483 29.87 -29.51 8.41
C LYS A 483 30.12 -28.92 7.02
N PHE A 484 30.17 -27.59 6.91
CA PHE A 484 30.61 -26.88 5.71
C PHE A 484 31.12 -25.47 6.05
N SER A 485 32.05 -24.97 5.22
CA SER A 485 32.59 -23.60 5.26
C SER A 485 32.61 -23.06 3.83
N TYR A 486 31.72 -22.10 3.55
CA TYR A 486 31.55 -21.49 2.23
C TYR A 486 31.98 -20.04 2.24
N THR A 487 32.62 -19.60 1.15
CA THR A 487 32.91 -18.20 0.89
C THR A 487 32.21 -17.78 -0.38
N PHE A 488 31.37 -16.75 -0.28
CA PHE A 488 30.76 -16.04 -1.39
C PHE A 488 31.48 -14.70 -1.53
N GLN A 489 32.00 -14.43 -2.72
CA GLN A 489 32.70 -13.20 -3.02
C GLN A 489 32.21 -12.63 -4.35
N ALA A 490 31.84 -11.34 -4.33
CA ALA A 490 31.41 -10.59 -5.51
C ALA A 490 31.94 -9.16 -5.41
N GLU A 491 32.78 -8.73 -6.37
CA GLU A 491 33.42 -7.40 -6.38
C GLU A 491 34.03 -7.00 -5.01
N ASN A 492 33.37 -6.08 -4.28
CA ASN A 492 33.76 -5.53 -2.98
C ASN A 492 33.05 -6.20 -1.79
N GLU A 493 32.28 -7.24 -2.03
CA GLU A 493 31.48 -7.97 -1.04
C GLU A 493 32.05 -9.35 -0.78
N LYS A 494 32.10 -9.72 0.49
CA LYS A 494 32.55 -11.04 0.93
C LYS A 494 31.72 -11.51 2.11
N VAL A 495 31.11 -12.68 1.97
CA VAL A 495 30.38 -13.39 3.03
C VAL A 495 30.99 -14.77 3.20
N ILE A 496 31.39 -15.09 4.43
CA ILE A 496 31.88 -16.39 4.86
C ILE A 496 30.79 -17.00 5.73
N ILE A 497 30.37 -18.21 5.40
CA ILE A 497 29.33 -18.95 6.12
C ILE A 497 29.96 -20.22 6.67
N LYS A 498 29.81 -20.44 7.97
CA LYS A 498 30.33 -21.64 8.65
C LYS A 498 29.24 -22.33 9.45
N GLN A 499 28.97 -23.58 9.12
CA GLN A 499 28.07 -24.44 9.89
C GLN A 499 28.89 -25.39 10.76
N TYR A 500 28.80 -25.23 12.07
CA TYR A 500 29.46 -26.12 13.04
C TYR A 500 28.61 -27.35 13.36
N ASP A 501 29.27 -28.43 13.75
CA ASP A 501 28.62 -29.68 14.16
C ASP A 501 27.75 -29.50 15.42
N SER A 502 28.09 -28.51 16.26
CA SER A 502 27.31 -28.08 17.43
C SER A 502 25.95 -27.44 17.12
N GLY A 503 25.67 -27.19 15.83
CA GLY A 503 24.43 -26.54 15.37
C GLY A 503 24.53 -25.03 15.17
N LYS A 504 25.65 -24.39 15.52
CA LYS A 504 25.86 -22.96 15.28
C LYS A 504 26.17 -22.69 13.80
N LEU A 505 25.40 -21.80 13.17
CA LEU A 505 25.63 -21.26 11.83
C LEU A 505 26.12 -19.81 11.96
N ILE A 506 27.26 -19.47 11.38
CA ILE A 506 27.87 -18.13 11.50
C ILE A 506 27.99 -17.49 10.12
N PHE A 507 27.64 -16.20 10.04
CA PHE A 507 27.86 -15.31 8.90
C PHE A 507 28.94 -14.27 9.26
N GLN A 508 30.00 -14.18 8.46
CA GLN A 508 31.10 -13.25 8.68
C GLN A 508 31.53 -12.56 7.39
N GLY A 509 31.88 -11.28 7.47
CA GLY A 509 32.52 -10.58 6.37
C GLY A 509 32.07 -9.14 6.20
N ARG A 510 32.05 -8.67 4.97
CA ARG A 510 31.65 -7.31 4.61
C ARG A 510 30.88 -7.35 3.29
N ALA A 511 29.56 -7.16 3.35
CA ALA A 511 28.67 -7.28 2.20
C ALA A 511 27.32 -6.56 2.45
N GLY A 512 26.59 -6.25 1.39
CA GLY A 512 25.26 -5.63 1.40
C GLY A 512 24.25 -6.55 0.73
N GLU A 513 24.05 -6.39 -0.58
CA GLU A 513 23.10 -7.19 -1.37
C GLU A 513 23.46 -8.67 -1.42
N LEU A 514 24.77 -9.01 -1.49
CA LEU A 514 25.22 -10.40 -1.44
C LEU A 514 24.81 -11.06 -0.12
N TYR A 515 24.89 -10.30 0.97
CA TYR A 515 24.47 -10.77 2.29
C TYR A 515 22.96 -10.93 2.40
N HIS A 516 22.18 -9.96 1.90
CA HIS A 516 20.72 -10.07 1.85
C HIS A 516 20.26 -11.33 1.11
N LYS A 517 20.81 -11.59 -0.08
CA LYS A 517 20.46 -12.77 -0.89
C LYS A 517 20.74 -14.09 -0.17
N ILE A 518 21.93 -14.20 0.42
CA ILE A 518 22.36 -15.38 1.18
C ILE A 518 21.47 -15.59 2.40
N LEU A 519 21.26 -14.52 3.17
CA LEU A 519 20.48 -14.57 4.40
C LEU A 519 19.01 -14.90 4.12
N SER A 520 18.40 -14.30 3.10
CA SER A 520 17.03 -14.60 2.67
C SER A 520 16.85 -16.07 2.35
N THR A 521 17.82 -16.68 1.67
CA THR A 521 17.82 -18.11 1.35
C THR A 521 17.86 -18.97 2.61
N VAL A 522 18.73 -18.62 3.57
CA VAL A 522 18.88 -19.37 4.83
C VAL A 522 17.66 -19.22 5.72
N VAL A 523 17.18 -18.00 5.96
CA VAL A 523 16.02 -17.69 6.81
C VAL A 523 14.75 -18.34 6.26
N THR A 524 14.53 -18.27 4.95
CA THR A 524 13.39 -18.93 4.29
C THR A 524 13.43 -20.45 4.48
N THR A 525 14.61 -21.05 4.29
CA THR A 525 14.80 -22.50 4.47
C THR A 525 14.62 -22.91 5.93
N TYR A 526 15.04 -22.06 6.87
CA TYR A 526 14.88 -22.30 8.30
C TYR A 526 13.41 -22.24 8.73
N ASN A 527 12.70 -21.16 8.39
CA ASN A 527 11.30 -20.95 8.76
C ASN A 527 10.38 -22.04 8.18
N ARG A 528 10.63 -22.47 6.93
CA ARG A 528 9.88 -23.57 6.31
C ARG A 528 9.94 -24.87 7.11
N ASN A 529 11.07 -25.13 7.77
CA ASN A 529 11.29 -26.35 8.54
C ASN A 529 10.97 -26.19 10.04
N HIS A 530 10.62 -24.97 10.49
CA HIS A 530 10.28 -24.66 11.89
C HIS A 530 8.99 -23.84 11.95
N PRO A 531 7.80 -24.47 11.98
CA PRO A 531 6.48 -23.81 11.88
C PRO A 531 6.12 -22.83 13.02
N GLY A 532 7.00 -22.62 13.99
CA GLY A 532 6.86 -21.63 15.07
C GLY A 532 7.99 -20.60 15.13
N ALA A 533 8.92 -20.60 14.16
CA ALA A 533 10.00 -19.63 14.06
C ALA A 533 9.59 -18.45 13.17
N ASN A 534 9.70 -17.23 13.70
CA ASN A 534 9.47 -15.97 12.98
C ASN A 534 10.78 -15.21 12.76
N LEU A 535 11.79 -15.88 12.18
CA LEU A 535 13.03 -15.17 11.84
C LEU A 535 12.77 -14.24 10.64
N SER A 536 13.12 -12.97 10.78
CA SER A 536 13.05 -12.01 9.68
C SER A 536 14.44 -11.71 9.14
N VAL A 537 14.55 -11.54 7.83
CA VAL A 537 15.79 -11.11 7.16
C VAL A 537 16.19 -9.70 7.62
N ASP A 538 15.19 -8.84 7.88
CA ASP A 538 15.39 -7.45 8.28
C ASP A 538 16.06 -7.30 9.65
N GLU A 539 15.93 -8.30 10.53
CA GLU A 539 16.58 -8.30 11.86
C GLU A 539 18.11 -8.39 11.79
N TYR A 540 18.63 -8.80 10.63
CA TYR A 540 20.06 -9.01 10.41
C TYR A 540 20.65 -8.00 9.40
N ILE A 541 19.87 -7.06 8.87
CA ILE A 541 20.31 -6.12 7.83
C ILE A 541 20.25 -4.68 8.32
N LYS A 542 21.36 -3.94 8.17
CA LYS A 542 21.41 -2.50 8.43
C LYS A 542 21.13 -1.75 7.12
N PHE A 543 20.01 -1.04 7.06
CA PHE A 543 19.67 -0.15 5.94
C PHE A 543 20.31 1.23 6.13
N GLU A 544 20.86 1.81 5.05
CA GLU A 544 21.15 3.25 4.97
C GLU A 544 20.02 3.93 4.20
N ILE A 545 19.20 4.73 4.90
CA ILE A 545 18.16 5.54 4.26
C ILE A 545 18.77 6.91 3.93
N GLN A 546 19.31 7.07 2.72
CA GLN A 546 19.59 8.39 2.13
C GLN A 546 18.30 8.95 1.49
N ASP A 547 17.32 9.34 2.31
CA ASP A 547 16.41 10.48 2.00
C ASP A 547 15.48 10.90 3.17
N GLN A 548 15.59 10.29 4.35
CA GLN A 548 14.81 10.70 5.53
C GLN A 548 15.65 11.45 6.58
N ALA A 549 16.96 11.59 6.37
CA ALA A 549 17.85 12.24 7.32
C ALA A 549 17.75 13.78 7.32
N SER A 550 17.24 14.40 6.26
CA SER A 550 17.07 15.86 6.15
C SER A 550 15.74 16.32 6.75
N THR A 551 14.64 15.66 6.40
CA THR A 551 13.29 16.04 6.86
C THR A 551 13.03 15.59 8.29
N LYS A 552 13.52 14.40 8.70
CA LYS A 552 13.40 13.96 10.11
C LYS A 552 14.33 14.76 11.03
N ARG A 553 15.54 15.14 10.61
CA ARG A 553 16.37 16.08 11.41
C ARG A 553 15.83 17.49 11.43
N ALA A 554 15.15 17.95 10.38
CA ALA A 554 14.48 19.25 10.37
C ALA A 554 13.26 19.23 11.29
N LEU A 555 12.43 18.18 11.23
CA LEU A 555 11.26 18.01 12.09
C LEU A 555 11.64 17.68 13.54
N GLU A 556 12.65 16.84 13.80
CA GLU A 556 13.23 16.60 15.13
C GLU A 556 13.92 17.86 15.67
N LYS A 557 14.60 18.67 14.83
CA LYS A 557 15.06 20.01 15.26
C LYS A 557 13.88 20.93 15.56
N THR A 558 12.84 20.95 14.76
CA THR A 558 11.67 21.82 14.96
C THR A 558 10.92 21.42 16.22
N VAL A 559 10.71 20.11 16.46
CA VAL A 559 10.08 19.54 17.67
C VAL A 559 10.97 19.77 18.91
N LEU A 560 12.29 19.53 18.84
CA LEU A 560 13.23 19.85 19.94
C LEU A 560 13.35 21.37 20.19
N GLN A 561 13.10 22.21 19.17
CA GLN A 561 13.05 23.67 19.30
C GLN A 561 11.70 24.20 19.82
N THR A 562 10.65 23.36 19.91
CA THR A 562 9.33 23.73 20.44
C THR A 562 8.99 23.11 21.80
N ILE A 563 9.90 22.34 22.42
CA ILE A 563 9.65 21.80 23.77
C ILE A 563 9.65 22.94 24.78
N ALA A 564 8.46 23.25 25.31
CA ALA A 564 8.28 24.29 26.30
C ALA A 564 9.07 23.99 27.58
N PHE A 565 9.85 24.97 28.04
CA PHE A 565 10.41 24.94 29.39
C PHE A 565 9.34 25.37 30.41
N PRO A 566 9.36 24.82 31.64
CA PRO A 566 10.28 23.79 32.10
C PRO A 566 9.87 22.38 31.64
N HIS A 567 10.83 21.47 31.49
CA HIS A 567 10.57 20.06 31.20
C HIS A 567 11.45 19.13 32.04
N ILE A 568 11.13 17.83 32.02
CA ILE A 568 11.95 16.76 32.61
C ILE A 568 12.62 15.99 31.48
N GLY A 569 13.91 15.70 31.57
CA GLY A 569 14.59 14.71 30.72
C GLY A 569 14.92 13.45 31.53
N THR A 570 14.71 12.26 30.97
CA THR A 570 15.04 10.97 31.60
C THR A 570 15.82 10.03 30.70
N ASP A 571 16.78 9.32 31.28
CA ASP A 571 17.65 8.35 30.58
C ASP A 571 18.09 7.23 31.54
N GLU A 572 18.48 6.08 30.98
CA GLU A 572 18.95 4.91 31.73
C GLU A 572 20.39 4.49 31.41
N SER A 573 21.00 3.80 32.36
CA SER A 573 22.28 3.11 32.16
C SER A 573 22.30 1.78 32.90
N GLY A 574 23.13 0.84 32.44
CA GLY A 574 23.23 -0.52 33.02
C GLY A 574 22.30 -1.57 32.42
N LYS A 575 21.47 -1.24 31.42
CA LYS A 575 20.55 -2.20 30.76
C LYS A 575 21.28 -3.41 30.13
N GLY A 576 22.45 -3.18 29.54
CA GLY A 576 23.25 -4.19 28.85
C GLY A 576 24.39 -4.78 29.69
N ASP A 577 24.58 -4.28 30.91
CA ASP A 577 25.68 -4.69 31.77
C ASP A 577 25.28 -5.91 32.59
N TYR A 578 26.09 -6.97 32.53
CA TYR A 578 25.85 -8.17 33.32
C TYR A 578 26.09 -7.93 34.82
N PHE A 579 27.00 -7.02 35.16
CA PHE A 579 27.34 -6.66 36.53
C PHE A 579 26.97 -5.22 36.83
N GLY A 580 26.48 -4.98 38.04
CA GLY A 580 26.15 -3.64 38.53
C GLY A 580 24.65 -3.32 38.49
N PRO A 581 24.25 -2.17 39.02
CA PRO A 581 22.86 -1.75 39.06
C PRO A 581 22.38 -1.23 37.70
N MET A 582 21.07 -1.34 37.47
CA MET A 582 20.40 -0.54 36.45
C MET A 582 19.99 0.78 37.08
N VAL A 583 20.34 1.91 36.45
CA VAL A 583 20.11 3.24 37.00
C VAL A 583 19.32 4.07 36.00
N VAL A 584 18.18 4.60 36.42
CA VAL A 584 17.40 5.58 35.67
C VAL A 584 17.53 6.93 36.35
N ALA A 585 17.88 7.97 35.61
CA ALA A 585 17.99 9.33 36.14
C ALA A 585 17.02 10.26 35.42
N GLY A 586 16.43 11.19 36.17
CA GLY A 586 15.65 12.30 35.64
C GLY A 586 16.20 13.63 36.10
N VAL A 587 16.15 14.65 35.23
CA VAL A 587 16.52 16.03 35.54
C VAL A 587 15.43 16.96 35.07
N TRP A 588 14.95 17.84 35.96
CA TRP A 588 14.05 18.94 35.64
C TRP A 588 14.88 20.16 35.26
N THR A 589 14.57 20.78 34.14
CA THR A 589 15.31 21.92 33.57
C THR A 589 14.37 23.06 33.20
N ASP A 590 14.82 24.28 33.45
CA ASP A 590 14.26 25.52 32.90
C ASP A 590 15.28 26.16 31.95
N GLU A 591 14.93 27.26 31.29
CA GLU A 591 15.83 27.96 30.36
C GLU A 591 17.17 28.36 31.02
N SER A 592 17.16 28.73 32.30
CA SER A 592 18.38 29.11 33.03
C SER A 592 19.29 27.90 33.26
N GLN A 593 18.74 26.76 33.67
CA GLN A 593 19.51 25.54 33.89
C GLN A 593 20.04 24.97 32.59
N LYS A 594 19.24 24.99 31.52
CA LYS A 594 19.67 24.56 30.19
C LYS A 594 20.93 25.31 29.76
N ASN A 595 20.93 26.64 29.83
CA ASN A 595 22.08 27.45 29.44
C ASN A 595 23.33 27.15 30.30
N LYS A 596 23.15 26.90 31.61
CA LYS A 596 24.26 26.54 32.50
C LYS A 596 24.80 25.13 32.23
N LEU A 597 23.94 24.17 31.93
CA LEU A 597 24.31 22.79 31.57
C LEU A 597 25.06 22.74 30.23
N GLU A 598 24.64 23.53 29.24
CA GLU A 598 25.37 23.67 27.97
C GLU A 598 26.77 24.27 28.19
N ASN A 599 26.89 25.32 29.00
CA ASN A 599 28.19 25.94 29.34
C ASN A 599 29.10 24.99 30.13
N LEU A 600 28.55 24.04 30.88
CA LEU A 600 29.30 22.98 31.54
C LEU A 600 29.87 21.94 30.56
N GLY A 601 29.38 21.93 29.32
CA GLY A 601 29.77 21.00 28.27
C GLY A 601 29.09 19.64 28.40
N VAL A 602 27.84 19.61 28.89
CA VAL A 602 26.99 18.41 28.82
C VAL A 602 26.72 18.10 27.35
N ARG A 603 26.97 16.86 26.96
CA ARG A 603 26.81 16.32 25.59
C ARG A 603 26.59 14.82 25.69
N ASP A 604 26.36 14.17 24.55
CA ASP A 604 26.22 12.71 24.45
C ASP A 604 27.33 12.01 25.27
N SER A 605 26.90 11.24 26.27
CA SER A 605 27.77 10.58 27.25
C SER A 605 28.73 9.59 26.59
N LYS A 606 28.38 9.06 25.41
CA LYS A 606 29.23 8.18 24.59
C LYS A 606 30.48 8.87 24.04
N GLN A 607 30.49 10.20 24.04
CA GLN A 607 31.63 11.03 23.60
C GLN A 607 32.51 11.51 24.76
N LEU A 608 32.21 11.08 25.99
CA LEU A 608 32.91 11.50 27.20
C LEU A 608 33.70 10.32 27.80
N SER A 609 34.85 10.63 28.41
CA SER A 609 35.59 9.63 29.20
C SER A 609 34.97 9.46 30.58
N ASP A 610 35.13 8.29 31.21
CA ASP A 610 34.63 8.02 32.56
C ASP A 610 35.06 9.07 33.60
N LYS A 611 36.30 9.56 33.47
CA LYS A 611 36.82 10.64 34.32
C LYS A 611 35.98 11.91 34.15
N ARG A 612 35.70 12.28 32.90
CA ARG A 612 34.89 13.47 32.57
C ARG A 612 33.44 13.29 33.00
N CYS A 613 32.86 12.09 32.85
CA CYS A 613 31.52 11.78 33.34
C CYS A 613 31.42 11.95 34.86
N ARG A 614 32.41 11.48 35.63
CA ARG A 614 32.46 11.67 37.09
C ARG A 614 32.56 13.15 37.49
N GLU A 615 33.41 13.92 36.81
CA GLU A 615 33.52 15.37 37.03
C GLU A 615 32.21 16.11 36.75
N LEU A 616 31.58 15.81 35.60
CA LEU A 616 30.31 16.43 35.20
C LEU A 616 29.17 16.03 36.13
N ALA A 617 29.08 14.77 36.54
CA ALA A 617 28.06 14.30 37.48
C ALA A 617 28.06 15.09 38.80
N GLY A 618 29.26 15.40 39.34
CA GLY A 618 29.39 16.26 40.52
C GLY A 618 28.81 17.67 40.28
N ARG A 619 29.21 18.30 39.18
CA ARG A 619 28.77 19.67 38.83
C ARG A 619 27.29 19.75 38.49
N ILE A 620 26.74 18.75 37.80
CA ILE A 620 25.31 18.67 37.47
C ILE A 620 24.47 18.52 38.76
N ARG A 621 24.90 17.70 39.72
CA ARG A 621 24.17 17.56 40.99
C ARG A 621 24.17 18.84 41.82
N GLU A 622 25.26 19.60 41.76
CA GLU A 622 25.36 20.91 42.41
C GLU A 622 24.47 21.95 41.72
N LEU A 623 24.56 22.04 40.39
CA LEU A 623 23.78 22.98 39.58
C LEU A 623 22.27 22.70 39.66
N CYS A 624 21.89 21.43 39.49
CA CYS A 624 20.52 20.95 39.51
C CYS A 624 20.10 20.48 40.91
N ARG A 625 20.68 21.02 41.99
CA ARG A 625 20.35 20.60 43.36
C ARG A 625 18.85 20.68 43.63
N GLY A 626 18.26 19.55 44.04
CA GLY A 626 16.82 19.42 44.26
C GLY A 626 15.96 19.34 42.98
N ARG A 627 16.58 19.29 41.80
CA ARG A 627 15.94 19.20 40.47
C ARG A 627 16.32 17.93 39.71
N TYR A 628 16.87 16.94 40.38
CA TYR A 628 17.14 15.62 39.79
C TYR A 628 16.63 14.51 40.70
N HIS A 629 16.37 13.35 40.11
CA HIS A 629 16.03 12.12 40.82
C HIS A 629 16.75 10.93 40.18
N VAL A 630 17.18 9.97 40.99
CA VAL A 630 17.86 8.76 40.53
C VAL A 630 17.14 7.57 41.12
N VAL A 631 16.70 6.67 40.25
CA VAL A 631 16.13 5.37 40.59
C VAL A 631 17.20 4.33 40.35
N GLU A 632 17.80 3.84 41.43
CA GLU A 632 18.81 2.79 41.39
C GLU A 632 18.19 1.42 41.69
N LEU A 633 18.35 0.50 40.75
CA LEU A 633 17.97 -0.90 40.88
C LEU A 633 19.22 -1.76 41.02
N SER A 634 19.62 -1.98 42.27
CA SER A 634 20.68 -2.96 42.62
C SER A 634 20.36 -4.34 42.05
N PRO A 635 21.35 -5.19 41.73
CA PRO A 635 21.12 -6.52 41.15
C PRO A 635 20.06 -7.36 41.87
N ALA A 636 20.06 -7.39 43.21
CA ALA A 636 19.07 -8.13 43.99
C ALA A 636 17.63 -7.60 43.77
N LYS A 637 17.45 -6.28 43.80
CA LYS A 637 16.15 -5.63 43.53
C LYS A 637 15.71 -5.81 42.08
N TYR A 638 16.65 -5.67 41.13
CA TYR A 638 16.40 -5.90 39.72
C TYR A 638 15.87 -7.31 39.49
N ASN A 639 16.57 -8.33 40.00
CA ASN A 639 16.16 -9.73 39.83
C ASN A 639 14.78 -10.00 40.42
N THR A 640 14.52 -9.50 41.64
CA THR A 640 13.22 -9.65 42.29
C THR A 640 12.09 -9.04 41.46
N LEU A 641 12.23 -7.77 41.06
CA LEU A 641 11.22 -7.08 40.26
C LEU A 641 11.06 -7.72 38.87
N TYR A 642 12.17 -8.13 38.26
CA TYR A 642 12.12 -8.76 36.94
C TYR A 642 11.40 -10.11 36.98
N GLU A 643 11.58 -10.90 38.03
CA GLU A 643 10.83 -12.14 38.26
C GLU A 643 9.33 -11.87 38.43
N ASP A 644 8.96 -10.85 39.21
CA ASP A 644 7.55 -10.50 39.41
C ASP A 644 6.88 -10.03 38.12
N PHE A 645 7.58 -9.20 37.33
CA PHE A 645 7.10 -8.79 36.01
C PHE A 645 6.97 -9.99 35.06
N LYS A 646 7.92 -10.94 35.09
CA LYS A 646 7.81 -12.18 34.29
C LYS A 646 6.60 -13.03 34.66
N LYS A 647 6.25 -13.15 35.95
CA LYS A 647 5.03 -13.86 36.39
C LYS A 647 3.76 -13.24 35.83
N GLU A 648 3.78 -11.93 35.59
CA GLU A 648 2.68 -11.18 34.97
C GLU A 648 2.75 -11.13 33.43
N GLY A 649 3.66 -11.90 32.80
CA GLY A 649 3.84 -11.90 31.34
C GLY A 649 4.53 -10.66 30.78
N LYS A 650 5.18 -9.84 31.64
CA LYS A 650 5.86 -8.59 31.27
C LYS A 650 7.36 -8.81 31.04
N ASN A 651 7.96 -7.97 30.19
CA ASN A 651 9.36 -8.04 29.78
C ASN A 651 10.22 -6.90 30.37
N LEU A 652 11.51 -6.86 30.04
CA LEU A 652 12.46 -5.85 30.55
C LEU A 652 12.04 -4.40 30.25
N ASN A 653 11.41 -4.15 29.11
CA ASN A 653 10.96 -2.80 28.74
C ASN A 653 9.92 -2.26 29.72
N HIS A 654 9.14 -3.13 30.37
CA HIS A 654 8.20 -2.71 31.40
C HIS A 654 8.89 -2.30 32.71
N LEU A 655 10.04 -2.91 33.03
CA LEU A 655 10.85 -2.53 34.19
C LEU A 655 11.56 -1.19 33.95
N LEU A 656 12.08 -0.98 32.74
CA LEU A 656 12.62 0.31 32.31
C LEU A 656 11.54 1.40 32.40
N ALA A 657 10.39 1.17 31.78
CA ALA A 657 9.28 2.12 31.82
C ALA A 657 8.83 2.46 33.23
N TRP A 658 8.81 1.49 34.15
CA TRP A 658 8.55 1.77 35.56
C TRP A 658 9.60 2.69 36.19
N GLY A 659 10.88 2.50 35.87
CA GLY A 659 11.97 3.34 36.33
C GLY A 659 11.85 4.79 35.83
N HIS A 660 11.57 4.99 34.53
CA HIS A 660 11.36 6.33 33.96
C HIS A 660 10.13 7.01 34.54
N ALA A 661 9.00 6.30 34.60
CA ALA A 661 7.77 6.84 35.19
C ALA A 661 7.97 7.24 36.67
N ARG A 662 8.70 6.42 37.44
CA ARG A 662 9.04 6.74 38.83
C ARG A 662 9.94 7.98 38.93
N ALA A 663 10.93 8.13 38.04
CA ALA A 663 11.80 9.30 38.02
C ALA A 663 11.03 10.59 37.70
N ILE A 664 10.13 10.53 36.72
CA ILE A 664 9.24 11.63 36.34
C ILE A 664 8.34 12.01 37.52
N GLU A 665 7.66 11.03 38.13
CA GLU A 665 6.73 11.29 39.24
C GLU A 665 7.44 11.94 40.44
N SER A 666 8.59 11.39 40.85
CA SER A 666 9.40 11.93 41.96
C SER A 666 9.88 13.38 41.72
N LEU A 667 10.02 13.79 40.46
CA LEU A 667 10.35 15.16 40.10
C LEU A 667 9.12 16.06 40.10
N LEU A 668 8.00 15.57 39.57
CA LEU A 668 6.69 16.25 39.59
C LEU A 668 6.15 16.46 41.01
N GLU A 669 6.56 15.63 41.97
CA GLU A 669 6.31 15.87 43.40
C GLU A 669 6.96 17.14 43.93
N LYS A 670 8.12 17.51 43.37
CA LYS A 670 8.91 18.66 43.83
C LYS A 670 8.64 19.91 43.00
N ARG A 671 8.43 19.75 41.68
CA ARG A 671 8.28 20.84 40.71
C ARG A 671 7.39 20.40 39.55
N THR A 672 6.40 21.21 39.20
CA THR A 672 5.51 20.93 38.07
C THR A 672 6.16 21.30 36.72
N CYS A 673 5.85 20.54 35.68
CA CYS A 673 6.10 20.88 34.28
C CYS A 673 4.98 20.29 33.42
N SER A 674 4.82 20.81 32.20
CA SER A 674 3.83 20.32 31.23
C SER A 674 4.39 19.24 30.30
N CYS A 675 5.72 19.11 30.21
CA CYS A 675 6.39 18.18 29.30
C CYS A 675 7.47 17.33 30.00
N ALA A 676 7.62 16.08 29.56
CA ALA A 676 8.72 15.18 29.91
C ALA A 676 9.27 14.50 28.65
N ILE A 677 10.58 14.38 28.56
CA ILE A 677 11.33 13.77 27.46
C ILE A 677 12.01 12.50 27.99
N ALA A 678 11.94 11.42 27.22
CA ALA A 678 12.65 10.18 27.52
C ALA A 678 13.33 9.62 26.27
N ASP A 679 14.52 9.01 26.42
CA ASP A 679 15.16 8.29 25.30
C ASP A 679 14.31 7.07 24.91
N GLN A 680 14.15 6.87 23.61
CA GLN A 680 13.27 5.82 23.10
C GLN A 680 13.95 4.44 23.18
N PHE A 681 13.63 3.68 24.24
CA PHE A 681 14.09 2.30 24.44
C PHE A 681 13.07 1.22 24.01
N GLY A 682 11.89 1.63 23.54
CA GLY A 682 10.78 0.76 23.13
C GLY A 682 9.57 1.56 22.62
N ASP A 683 8.40 0.94 22.58
CA ASP A 683 7.13 1.61 22.26
C ASP A 683 6.75 2.63 23.37
N GLU A 684 6.21 3.78 22.97
CA GLU A 684 5.78 4.87 23.86
C GLU A 684 4.75 4.42 24.89
N HIS A 685 3.91 3.46 24.52
CA HIS A 685 2.90 2.90 25.40
C HIS A 685 3.49 2.30 26.70
N TYR A 686 4.75 1.85 26.69
CA TYR A 686 5.38 1.30 27.88
C TYR A 686 5.47 2.32 29.02
N ILE A 687 5.99 3.53 28.78
CA ILE A 687 6.08 4.57 29.82
C ILE A 687 4.68 5.10 30.15
N LEU A 688 3.85 5.38 29.14
CA LEU A 688 2.49 5.90 29.35
C LEU A 688 1.66 4.99 30.27
N SER A 689 1.77 3.66 30.10
CA SER A 689 1.08 2.68 30.95
C SER A 689 1.57 2.64 32.41
N LYS A 690 2.72 3.26 32.70
CA LYS A 690 3.36 3.29 34.02
C LYS A 690 3.36 4.66 34.69
N LEU A 691 2.97 5.72 33.97
CA LEU A 691 2.81 7.05 34.54
C LEU A 691 1.79 7.03 35.70
N MET A 692 2.15 7.71 36.79
CA MET A 692 1.31 7.84 37.97
C MET A 692 0.47 9.14 37.87
N ASP A 693 -0.20 9.54 38.95
CA ASP A 693 -1.25 10.58 38.92
C ASP A 693 -0.77 11.94 38.40
N LYS A 694 0.48 12.33 38.67
CA LYS A 694 1.04 13.58 38.12
C LYS A 694 1.62 13.38 36.74
N GLY A 695 2.32 12.27 36.50
CA GLY A 695 2.89 11.92 35.20
C GLY A 695 1.85 11.85 34.08
N LYS A 696 0.64 11.33 34.35
CA LYS A 696 -0.46 11.28 33.38
C LYS A 696 -0.95 12.64 32.89
N LYS A 697 -0.59 13.73 33.58
CA LYS A 697 -0.97 15.11 33.23
C LYS A 697 0.10 15.83 32.39
N VAL A 698 1.19 15.13 32.09
CA VAL A 698 2.35 15.65 31.37
C VAL A 698 2.37 15.05 29.98
N GLU A 699 2.69 15.87 28.98
CA GLU A 699 2.97 15.42 27.62
C GLU A 699 4.33 14.71 27.61
N LEU A 700 4.31 13.40 27.38
CA LEU A 700 5.53 12.60 27.25
C LEU A 700 5.99 12.63 25.79
N VAL A 701 7.24 12.99 25.56
CA VAL A 701 7.89 12.96 24.24
C VAL A 701 8.99 11.90 24.29
N GLN A 702 8.83 10.83 23.51
CA GLN A 702 9.91 9.87 23.29
C GLN A 702 10.61 10.16 21.97
N THR A 703 11.94 10.25 22.01
CA THR A 703 12.76 10.49 20.81
C THR A 703 14.05 9.68 20.89
N HIS A 704 14.63 9.36 19.73
CA HIS A 704 15.95 8.75 19.67
C HIS A 704 17.03 9.81 19.89
N LYS A 705 17.86 9.67 20.94
CA LYS A 705 18.84 10.68 21.39
C LYS A 705 18.17 11.93 22.00
N GLY A 706 17.26 11.69 22.95
CA GLY A 706 16.51 12.74 23.65
C GLY A 706 17.27 13.59 24.64
#